data_AF-A0A0C4YGG8-F1
#
_entry.id   AF-A0A0C4YGG8-F1
#
_cell.length_a   1.000
_cell.length_b   1.000
_cell.length_c   1.000
_cell.angle_alpha   90.00
_cell.angle_beta   90.00
_cell.angle_gamma   90.00
#
_symmetry.space_group_name_H-M   'P 1'
#
loop_
_entity.id
_entity.type
_entity.pdbx_description
1 polymer ?
#
loop_
_entity_poly.entity_id
_entity_poly.type
_entity_poly.pdbx_seq_one_letter_code
_entity_poly.pdbx_strand_id
1 'polypeptide(L)'
;MNGITKTLGALHPALGSLHGVPLYVFLFVALLTVAFLAGYAYKGTQVWWQIWSTLRAIRALRRDQGAPDPAEVGRAFRWEPLKHLWTEYADTLHELRVAGSGGAALTEVRATVPAEAMFTREVLVDGRLFDDFTRHLPGVLTGLGIIGTFAGLLDGLQQFKPTPIEDAVNGLGPLLLGVQHAFVASGTAIACAMLVVFISRLVLAYFYRLVEHLTHAIDSLYSTGAGEEYLARLVKSSEQNATSTAQLKDALVEDLHKMMTNLVDRQIAAQEASTLALGKHIGESISSAIAEPMRRVGEAMEVTARGNGEQVNSMLETLLTGFMAKLEDTFGGQMRGINEQMQRSMDSMSAVQSSLQGLLADIKQTNEQAANQMSGTLEDAMRKAADNQQLLTDQMREFVQDFRRLVTEEQNKSKQAMDEAVMKVLGEVAVAMDRLEGTRKAAAAEEAGRNDRLANQTNQLVGGLTTQVETLMSVVSEQVAKTQQNVDALGVVSLRAIDGMNQGALTMGSAAQRFETAGGAVSAVFERSTKVADTLSSAAASLQAASTAVQRGFEQYDSTRKTVDTQVAALMGLIETVKREAGVSQELISSIKASAEAMRKSEQEARLHLDQVNAALVKAFSDFGNSLVSQVKSTIAETDRHLAQGTGHLNGVVQELANAVQRMKRV
;
A
#
# COMPACT_ATOMS: atom_id res chain seq x y z
N MET A 1 -16.21 -3.48 -70.29
CA MET A 1 -15.27 -2.33 -70.15
C MET A 1 -15.86 -1.02 -70.66
N ASN A 2 -16.34 -0.91 -71.91
CA ASN A 2 -16.90 0.35 -72.46
C ASN A 2 -18.11 0.95 -71.71
N GLY A 3 -18.88 0.14 -70.97
CA GLY A 3 -19.95 0.64 -70.10
C GLY A 3 -19.46 1.28 -68.80
N ILE A 4 -18.37 0.74 -68.23
CA ILE A 4 -17.79 1.16 -66.94
C ILE A 4 -17.04 2.49 -67.11
N THR A 5 -16.30 2.65 -68.21
CA THR A 5 -15.62 3.91 -68.55
C THR A 5 -16.62 5.03 -68.88
N LYS A 6 -17.76 4.73 -69.51
CA LYS A 6 -18.85 5.69 -69.73
C LYS A 6 -19.49 6.20 -68.44
N THR A 7 -19.71 5.32 -67.46
CA THR A 7 -20.26 5.71 -66.15
C THR A 7 -19.24 6.49 -65.31
N LEU A 8 -17.95 6.14 -65.40
CA LEU A 8 -16.86 6.87 -64.74
C LEU A 8 -16.62 8.26 -65.34
N GLY A 9 -16.75 8.39 -66.67
CA GLY A 9 -16.66 9.67 -67.38
C GLY A 9 -17.78 10.66 -67.01
N ALA A 10 -18.91 10.17 -66.49
CA ALA A 10 -19.98 11.03 -65.96
C ALA A 10 -19.65 11.62 -64.58
N LEU A 11 -18.75 11.00 -63.80
CA LEU A 11 -18.29 11.51 -62.50
C LEU A 11 -17.14 12.52 -62.65
N HIS A 12 -16.19 12.24 -63.55
CA HIS A 12 -15.12 13.17 -63.91
C HIS A 12 -14.62 12.85 -65.32
N PRO A 13 -14.48 13.85 -66.22
CA PRO A 13 -14.12 13.60 -67.62
C PRO A 13 -12.77 12.88 -67.78
N ALA A 14 -11.82 13.09 -66.87
CA ALA A 14 -10.52 12.40 -66.86
C ALA A 14 -10.58 10.91 -66.46
N LEU A 15 -11.69 10.44 -65.88
CA LEU A 15 -11.89 9.02 -65.53
C LEU A 15 -12.49 8.22 -66.69
N GLY A 16 -13.14 8.89 -67.65
CA GLY A 16 -13.70 8.26 -68.84
C GLY A 16 -12.65 7.86 -69.89
N SER A 17 -11.44 8.42 -69.79
CA SER A 17 -10.32 8.17 -70.69
C SER A 17 -9.31 7.15 -70.16
N LEU A 18 -9.55 6.53 -68.99
CA LEU A 18 -8.72 5.46 -68.43
C LEU A 18 -8.87 4.13 -69.19
N HIS A 19 -7.77 3.64 -69.76
CA HIS A 19 -7.70 2.37 -70.52
C HIS A 19 -6.47 1.58 -70.06
N GLY A 20 -6.44 0.26 -70.28
CA GLY A 20 -5.28 -0.59 -69.97
C GLY A 20 -5.03 -0.84 -68.48
N VAL A 21 -3.76 -1.03 -68.10
CA VAL A 21 -3.32 -1.35 -66.71
C VAL A 21 -3.74 -0.29 -65.68
N PRO A 22 -3.66 1.04 -65.96
CA PRO A 22 -4.12 2.07 -65.02
C PRO A 22 -5.61 1.97 -64.63
N LEU A 23 -6.48 1.51 -65.53
CA LEU A 23 -7.90 1.29 -65.24
C LEU A 23 -8.10 0.14 -64.24
N TYR A 24 -7.34 -0.94 -64.37
CA TYR A 24 -7.40 -2.07 -63.43
C TYR A 24 -6.90 -1.67 -62.04
N VAL A 25 -5.81 -0.91 -61.97
CA VAL A 25 -5.29 -0.37 -60.70
C VAL A 25 -6.34 0.55 -60.06
N PHE A 26 -6.95 1.45 -60.84
CA PHE A 26 -8.01 2.34 -60.36
C PHE A 26 -9.22 1.56 -59.81
N LEU A 27 -9.72 0.57 -60.56
CA LEU A 27 -10.85 -0.26 -60.12
C LEU A 27 -10.51 -1.07 -58.86
N PHE A 28 -9.27 -1.56 -58.74
CA PHE A 28 -8.82 -2.30 -57.57
C PHE A 28 -8.69 -1.39 -56.33
N VAL A 29 -8.13 -0.19 -56.49
CA VAL A 29 -8.08 0.83 -55.44
C VAL A 29 -9.49 1.24 -55.00
N ALA A 30 -10.40 1.47 -55.95
CA ALA A 30 -11.79 1.79 -55.65
C ALA A 30 -12.52 0.65 -54.94
N LEU A 31 -12.33 -0.60 -55.39
CA LEU A 31 -12.87 -1.80 -54.75
C LEU A 31 -12.38 -1.93 -53.30
N LEU A 32 -11.07 -1.82 -53.06
CA LEU A 32 -10.48 -1.89 -51.72
C LEU A 32 -11.00 -0.78 -50.82
N THR A 33 -11.13 0.44 -51.36
CA THR A 33 -11.64 1.59 -50.61
C THR A 33 -13.12 1.40 -50.24
N VAL A 34 -13.95 0.92 -51.17
CA VAL A 34 -15.38 0.64 -50.91
C VAL A 34 -15.54 -0.52 -49.95
N ALA A 35 -14.77 -1.61 -50.11
CA ALA A 35 -14.78 -2.75 -49.21
C ALA A 35 -14.39 -2.34 -47.78
N PHE A 36 -13.38 -1.46 -47.65
CA PHE A 36 -13.00 -0.86 -46.39
C PHE A 36 -14.13 -0.01 -45.81
N LEU A 37 -14.68 0.94 -46.56
CA LEU A 37 -15.73 1.82 -46.06
C LEU A 37 -16.97 1.02 -45.63
N ALA A 38 -17.37 0.01 -46.40
CA ALA A 38 -18.51 -0.85 -46.07
C ALA A 38 -18.24 -1.70 -44.83
N GLY A 39 -17.07 -2.36 -44.75
CA GLY A 39 -16.69 -3.18 -43.60
C GLY A 39 -16.52 -2.36 -42.33
N TYR A 40 -15.87 -1.20 -42.44
CA TYR A 40 -15.62 -0.27 -41.33
C TYR A 40 -16.91 0.41 -40.87
N ALA A 41 -17.83 0.77 -41.79
CA ALA A 41 -19.15 1.28 -41.42
C ALA A 41 -20.00 0.19 -40.75
N TYR A 42 -19.99 -1.04 -41.26
CA TYR A 42 -20.73 -2.15 -40.66
C TYR A 42 -20.25 -2.45 -39.24
N LYS A 43 -18.94 -2.68 -39.07
CA LYS A 43 -18.34 -2.98 -37.76
C LYS A 43 -18.39 -1.77 -36.82
N GLY A 44 -18.13 -0.57 -37.33
CA GLY A 44 -18.24 0.67 -36.58
C GLY A 44 -19.66 0.90 -36.06
N THR A 45 -20.69 0.71 -36.89
CA THR A 45 -22.09 0.85 -36.45
C THR A 45 -22.45 -0.23 -35.42
N GLN A 46 -21.94 -1.45 -35.57
CA GLN A 46 -22.14 -2.52 -34.59
C GLN A 46 -21.52 -2.18 -33.22
N VAL A 47 -20.27 -1.73 -33.19
CA VAL A 47 -19.56 -1.32 -31.95
C VAL A 47 -20.26 -0.12 -31.32
N TRP A 48 -20.56 0.89 -32.13
CA TRP A 48 -21.29 2.08 -31.71
C TRP A 48 -22.61 1.74 -31.03
N TRP A 49 -23.44 0.93 -31.71
CA TRP A 49 -24.76 0.59 -31.20
C TRP A 49 -24.68 -0.19 -29.89
N GLN A 50 -23.73 -1.11 -29.76
CA GLN A 50 -23.52 -1.85 -28.50
C GLN A 50 -23.11 -0.93 -27.35
N ILE A 51 -22.04 -0.14 -27.50
CA ILE A 51 -21.56 0.77 -26.43
C ILE A 51 -22.63 1.81 -26.07
N TRP A 52 -23.28 2.38 -27.08
CA TRP A 52 -24.31 3.39 -26.88
C TRP A 52 -25.58 2.84 -26.23
N SER A 53 -26.01 1.63 -26.59
CA SER A 53 -27.15 0.96 -25.95
C SER A 53 -26.90 0.70 -24.46
N THR A 54 -25.71 0.22 -24.11
CA THR A 54 -25.28 -0.01 -22.73
C THR A 54 -25.20 1.31 -21.95
N LEU A 55 -24.57 2.33 -22.53
CA LEU A 55 -24.47 3.66 -21.94
C LEU A 55 -25.84 4.27 -21.63
N ARG A 56 -26.80 4.12 -22.55
CA ARG A 56 -28.17 4.60 -22.35
C ARG A 56 -28.87 3.83 -21.24
N ALA A 57 -28.70 2.51 -21.18
CA ALA A 57 -29.28 1.68 -20.14
C ALA A 57 -28.73 2.06 -18.75
N ILE A 58 -27.42 2.23 -18.60
CA ILE A 58 -26.78 2.64 -17.33
C ILE A 58 -27.27 4.03 -16.89
N ARG A 59 -27.37 4.99 -17.83
CA ARG A 59 -27.91 6.32 -17.51
C ARG A 59 -29.37 6.29 -17.08
N ALA A 60 -30.15 5.31 -17.54
CA ALA A 60 -31.53 5.14 -17.11
C ALA A 60 -31.60 4.58 -15.68
N LEU A 61 -30.72 3.64 -15.32
CA LEU A 61 -30.58 3.08 -13.96
C LEU A 61 -30.15 4.14 -12.93
N ARG A 62 -29.40 5.17 -13.34
CA ARG A 62 -28.97 6.28 -12.47
C ARG A 62 -30.12 7.16 -11.93
N ARG A 63 -31.36 6.97 -12.36
CA ARG A 63 -32.49 7.81 -11.93
C ARG A 63 -33.08 7.42 -10.56
N ASP A 64 -32.78 6.23 -10.05
CA ASP A 64 -33.21 5.82 -8.70
C ASP A 64 -32.22 6.27 -7.62
N GLN A 65 -32.73 6.65 -6.45
CA GLN A 65 -31.98 7.35 -5.38
C GLN A 65 -30.99 6.48 -4.57
N GLY A 66 -30.49 5.39 -5.14
CA GLY A 66 -29.53 4.48 -4.49
C GLY A 66 -28.60 3.81 -5.49
N ALA A 67 -27.48 3.28 -5.00
CA ALA A 67 -26.57 2.47 -5.81
C ALA A 67 -27.34 1.23 -6.31
N PRO A 68 -27.56 1.07 -7.62
CA PRO A 68 -28.33 -0.06 -8.14
C PRO A 68 -27.58 -1.38 -7.93
N ASP A 69 -28.33 -2.46 -7.73
CA ASP A 69 -27.79 -3.80 -7.56
C ASP A 69 -26.91 -4.16 -8.79
N PRO A 70 -25.64 -4.60 -8.59
CA PRO A 70 -24.77 -5.08 -9.66
C PRO A 70 -25.43 -6.10 -10.60
N ALA A 71 -26.36 -6.92 -10.11
CA ALA A 71 -27.09 -7.88 -10.93
C ALA A 71 -28.08 -7.22 -11.91
N GLU A 72 -28.69 -6.09 -11.53
CA GLU A 72 -29.59 -5.33 -12.39
C GLU A 72 -28.82 -4.56 -13.46
N VAL A 73 -27.68 -3.98 -13.08
CA VAL A 73 -26.79 -3.29 -14.01
C VAL A 73 -26.19 -4.28 -15.01
N GLY A 74 -25.88 -5.51 -14.60
CA GLY A 74 -25.41 -6.57 -15.49
C GLY A 74 -26.39 -6.94 -16.61
N ARG A 75 -27.71 -6.73 -16.42
CA ARG A 75 -28.71 -6.95 -17.49
C ARG A 75 -28.60 -5.92 -18.62
N ALA A 76 -27.93 -4.80 -18.40
CA ALA A 76 -27.60 -3.82 -19.43
C ALA A 76 -26.47 -4.31 -20.35
N PHE A 77 -25.56 -5.16 -19.85
CA PHE A 77 -24.40 -5.67 -20.58
C PHE A 77 -24.72 -6.99 -21.29
N ARG A 78 -25.53 -6.92 -22.35
CA ARG A 78 -26.03 -8.12 -23.06
C ARG A 78 -25.06 -8.74 -24.07
N TRP A 79 -24.08 -7.98 -24.53
CA TRP A 79 -23.22 -8.34 -25.67
C TRP A 79 -21.81 -8.69 -25.21
N GLU A 80 -21.16 -9.67 -25.84
CA GLU A 80 -19.72 -9.90 -25.66
C GLU A 80 -18.92 -8.86 -26.47
N PRO A 81 -17.78 -8.35 -25.96
CA PRO A 81 -17.08 -8.69 -24.70
C PRO A 81 -17.62 -7.96 -23.45
N LEU A 82 -18.50 -6.97 -23.64
CA LEU A 82 -19.06 -6.11 -22.57
C LEU A 82 -19.66 -6.89 -21.39
N LYS A 83 -20.32 -8.03 -21.66
CA LYS A 83 -20.88 -8.93 -20.64
C LYS A 83 -19.81 -9.55 -19.74
N HIS A 84 -18.73 -10.02 -20.34
CA HIS A 84 -17.63 -10.65 -19.61
C HIS A 84 -16.89 -9.62 -18.76
N LEU A 85 -16.58 -8.46 -19.34
CA LEU A 85 -15.96 -7.33 -18.63
C LEU A 85 -16.83 -6.85 -17.46
N TRP A 86 -18.16 -6.85 -17.60
CA TRP A 86 -19.05 -6.55 -16.49
C TRP A 86 -19.00 -7.61 -15.40
N THR A 87 -18.90 -8.89 -15.76
CA THR A 87 -18.84 -9.98 -14.78
C THR A 87 -17.57 -9.86 -13.93
N GLU A 88 -16.43 -9.60 -14.57
CA GLU A 88 -15.17 -9.35 -13.86
C GLU A 88 -15.21 -8.07 -13.04
N TYR A 89 -15.80 -6.99 -13.57
CA TYR A 89 -15.96 -5.76 -12.82
C TYR A 89 -16.90 -5.93 -11.61
N ALA A 90 -17.98 -6.70 -11.75
CA ALA A 90 -18.93 -6.97 -10.67
C ALA A 90 -18.27 -7.72 -9.50
N ASP A 91 -17.29 -8.59 -9.77
CA ASP A 91 -16.51 -9.26 -8.73
C ASP A 91 -15.65 -8.28 -7.90
N THR A 92 -15.36 -7.08 -8.44
CA THR A 92 -14.63 -6.02 -7.73
C THR A 92 -15.52 -5.11 -6.88
N LEU A 93 -16.85 -5.27 -6.98
CA LEU A 93 -17.83 -4.50 -6.22
C LEU A 93 -18.05 -5.16 -4.84
N HIS A 94 -17.89 -4.38 -3.79
CA HIS A 94 -18.07 -4.85 -2.42
C HIS A 94 -19.24 -4.15 -1.73
N GLU A 95 -20.07 -4.94 -1.07
CA GLU A 95 -21.15 -4.45 -0.20
C GLU A 95 -20.58 -3.99 1.15
N LEU A 96 -20.65 -2.69 1.43
CA LEU A 96 -20.29 -2.12 2.72
C LEU A 96 -21.56 -1.92 3.55
N ARG A 97 -21.69 -2.64 4.66
CA ARG A 97 -22.75 -2.39 5.65
C ARG A 97 -22.31 -1.28 6.59
N VAL A 98 -22.85 -0.08 6.39
CA VAL A 98 -22.64 1.05 7.30
C VAL A 98 -23.69 0.98 8.40
N ALA A 99 -23.24 0.86 9.66
CA ALA A 99 -24.11 0.95 10.82
C ALA A 99 -24.67 2.38 10.91
N GLY A 100 -25.94 2.56 10.54
CA GLY A 100 -26.65 3.82 10.73
C GLY A 100 -26.87 4.09 12.21
N SER A 101 -26.81 5.35 12.63
CA SER A 101 -27.06 5.83 14.00
C SER A 101 -28.50 5.61 14.52
N GLY A 102 -29.29 4.75 13.88
CA GLY A 102 -30.70 4.49 14.15
C GLY A 102 -31.20 3.12 13.71
N GLY A 103 -30.37 2.07 13.79
CA GLY A 103 -30.83 0.67 13.72
C GLY A 103 -31.04 0.06 12.33
N ALA A 104 -31.02 0.84 11.25
CA ALA A 104 -30.97 0.31 9.89
C ALA A 104 -29.54 0.36 9.34
N ALA A 105 -28.94 -0.81 9.08
CA ALA A 105 -27.67 -0.89 8.37
C ALA A 105 -27.91 -0.54 6.90
N LEU A 106 -27.39 0.60 6.44
CA LEU A 106 -27.40 0.95 5.02
C LEU A 106 -26.32 0.11 4.34
N THR A 107 -26.72 -0.72 3.38
CA THR A 107 -25.77 -1.48 2.54
C THR A 107 -25.45 -0.62 1.33
N GLU A 108 -24.24 -0.11 1.26
CA GLU A 108 -23.75 0.70 0.14
C GLU A 108 -22.76 -0.14 -0.68
N VAL A 109 -23.04 -0.34 -1.96
CA VAL A 109 -22.14 -1.06 -2.87
C VAL A 109 -21.06 -0.09 -3.35
N ARG A 110 -19.79 -0.47 -3.22
CA ARG A 110 -18.64 0.37 -3.60
C ARG A 110 -17.66 -0.37 -4.50
N ALA A 111 -17.03 0.39 -5.40
CA ALA A 111 -16.01 -0.14 -6.31
C ALA A 111 -14.61 -0.07 -5.68
N THR A 112 -13.86 -1.18 -5.80
CA THR A 112 -12.45 -1.24 -5.41
C THR A 112 -11.50 -0.84 -6.53
N VAL A 113 -11.93 -0.96 -7.79
CA VAL A 113 -11.17 -0.67 -8.99
C VAL A 113 -11.97 0.29 -9.89
N PRO A 114 -11.35 1.29 -10.55
CA PRO A 114 -12.03 2.14 -11.52
C PRO A 114 -12.46 1.35 -12.76
N ALA A 115 -13.60 1.70 -13.35
CA ALA A 115 -14.14 1.02 -14.52
C ALA A 115 -13.19 1.04 -15.73
N GLU A 116 -12.37 2.09 -15.90
CA GLU A 116 -11.38 2.17 -16.99
C GLU A 116 -10.35 1.03 -16.96
N ALA A 117 -10.07 0.42 -15.80
CA ALA A 117 -9.15 -0.71 -15.71
C ALA A 117 -9.67 -1.98 -16.40
N MET A 118 -10.99 -2.21 -16.36
CA MET A 118 -11.64 -3.36 -17.00
C MET A 118 -12.16 -3.00 -18.40
N PHE A 119 -12.72 -1.80 -18.55
CA PHE A 119 -13.29 -1.30 -19.81
C PHE A 119 -12.28 -0.48 -20.61
N THR A 120 -11.21 -1.14 -21.07
CA THR A 120 -10.13 -0.49 -21.83
C THR A 120 -10.51 -0.21 -23.29
N ARG A 121 -9.87 0.81 -23.86
CA ARG A 121 -10.07 1.23 -25.28
C ARG A 121 -9.66 0.14 -26.26
N GLU A 122 -8.61 -0.61 -25.91
CA GLU A 122 -8.06 -1.69 -26.73
C GLU A 122 -9.07 -2.83 -26.94
N VAL A 123 -9.72 -3.28 -25.87
CA VAL A 123 -10.69 -4.38 -25.91
C VAL A 123 -12.03 -3.94 -26.52
N LEU A 124 -12.48 -2.72 -26.22
CA LEU A 124 -13.79 -2.23 -26.65
C LEU A 124 -13.82 -1.69 -28.08
N VAL A 125 -12.69 -1.17 -28.58
CA VAL A 125 -12.61 -0.47 -29.86
C VAL A 125 -11.58 -1.11 -30.78
N ASP A 126 -10.30 -1.16 -30.40
CA ASP A 126 -9.20 -1.47 -31.32
C ASP A 126 -9.25 -2.91 -31.84
N GLY A 127 -9.48 -3.87 -30.95
CA GLY A 127 -9.64 -5.29 -31.32
C GLY A 127 -10.86 -5.56 -32.20
N ARG A 128 -11.85 -4.66 -32.22
CA ARG A 128 -13.12 -4.86 -32.94
C ARG A 128 -13.18 -4.16 -34.29
N LEU A 129 -12.43 -3.08 -34.44
CA LEU A 129 -12.35 -2.29 -35.67
C LEU A 129 -11.22 -2.76 -36.62
N PHE A 130 -10.49 -3.83 -36.27
CA PHE A 130 -9.32 -4.31 -37.01
C PHE A 130 -8.29 -3.18 -37.23
N ASP A 131 -8.07 -2.32 -36.23
CA ASP A 131 -7.29 -1.08 -36.38
C ASP A 131 -5.93 -1.32 -37.07
N ASP A 132 -5.24 -2.40 -36.70
CA ASP A 132 -3.96 -2.79 -37.30
C ASP A 132 -4.01 -2.98 -38.82
N PHE A 133 -5.05 -3.63 -39.35
CA PHE A 133 -5.22 -3.77 -40.80
C PHE A 133 -5.49 -2.42 -41.47
N THR A 134 -6.34 -1.61 -40.84
CA THR A 134 -6.73 -0.30 -41.37
C THR A 134 -5.58 0.70 -41.36
N ARG A 135 -4.61 0.53 -40.45
CA ARG A 135 -3.41 1.35 -40.35
C ARG A 135 -2.45 1.16 -41.52
N HIS A 136 -2.42 -0.04 -42.11
CA HIS A 136 -1.55 -0.36 -43.25
C HIS A 136 -2.21 -0.13 -44.61
N LEU A 137 -3.55 -0.12 -44.68
CA LEU A 137 -4.30 0.06 -45.92
C LEU A 137 -3.94 1.34 -46.70
N PRO A 138 -3.76 2.54 -46.09
CA PRO A 138 -3.33 3.74 -46.80
C PRO A 138 -2.00 3.55 -47.53
N GLY A 139 -1.05 2.84 -46.92
CA GLY A 139 0.24 2.53 -47.54
C GLY A 139 0.10 1.57 -48.73
N VAL A 140 -0.83 0.62 -48.65
CA VAL A 140 -1.14 -0.28 -49.78
C VAL A 140 -1.78 0.49 -50.94
N LEU A 141 -2.73 1.40 -50.65
CA LEU A 141 -3.39 2.22 -51.66
C LEU A 141 -2.41 3.19 -52.35
N THR A 142 -1.53 3.84 -51.60
CA THR A 142 -0.49 4.71 -52.20
C THR A 142 0.52 3.90 -53.02
N GLY A 143 0.95 2.73 -52.52
CA GLY A 143 1.81 1.81 -53.26
C GLY A 143 1.19 1.35 -54.59
N LEU A 144 -0.09 0.99 -54.59
CA LEU A 144 -0.85 0.68 -55.80
C LEU A 144 -0.91 1.86 -56.77
N GLY A 145 -1.10 3.09 -56.27
CA GLY A 145 -1.05 4.31 -57.08
C GLY A 145 0.31 4.53 -57.76
N ILE A 146 1.40 4.30 -57.04
CA ILE A 146 2.77 4.38 -57.58
C ILE A 146 2.97 3.31 -58.66
N ILE A 147 2.59 2.05 -58.41
CA ILE A 147 2.68 0.96 -59.39
C ILE A 147 1.86 1.27 -60.64
N GLY A 148 0.63 1.81 -60.47
CA GLY A 148 -0.21 2.24 -61.58
C GLY A 148 0.41 3.37 -62.41
N THR A 149 1.14 4.28 -61.76
CA THR A 149 1.88 5.35 -62.45
C THR A 149 3.00 4.77 -63.31
N PHE A 150 3.84 3.90 -62.73
CA PHE A 150 4.93 3.25 -63.45
C PHE A 150 4.43 2.37 -64.59
N ALA A 151 3.35 1.62 -64.39
CA ALA A 151 2.76 0.79 -65.42
C ALA A 151 2.19 1.62 -66.59
N GLY A 152 1.53 2.75 -66.31
CA GLY A 152 1.04 3.66 -67.34
C GLY A 152 2.15 4.36 -68.13
N LEU A 153 3.27 4.69 -67.47
CA LEU A 153 4.47 5.20 -68.14
C LEU A 153 5.12 4.13 -69.03
N LEU A 154 5.23 2.89 -68.55
CA LEU A 154 5.77 1.76 -69.32
C LEU A 154 4.92 1.49 -70.57
N ASP A 155 3.59 1.48 -70.45
CA ASP A 155 2.66 1.28 -71.57
C ASP A 155 2.73 2.44 -72.58
N GLY A 156 2.82 3.69 -72.09
CA GLY A 156 3.01 4.87 -72.95
C GLY A 156 4.33 4.84 -73.73
N LEU A 157 5.41 4.36 -73.10
CA LEU A 157 6.73 4.23 -73.71
C LEU A 157 6.83 3.07 -74.72
N GLN A 158 6.06 1.99 -74.54
CA GLN A 158 6.03 0.87 -75.50
C GLN A 158 5.51 1.29 -76.88
N GLN A 159 4.65 2.31 -76.94
CA GLN A 159 4.08 2.82 -78.19
C GLN A 159 4.95 3.90 -78.83
N PHE A 160 6.00 4.38 -78.15
CA PHE A 160 6.90 5.42 -78.64
C PHE A 160 7.99 4.83 -79.55
N LYS A 161 7.97 5.20 -80.83
CA LYS A 161 9.01 4.84 -81.81
C LYS A 161 9.91 6.05 -82.06
N PRO A 162 11.22 6.02 -81.75
CA PRO A 162 12.10 7.18 -81.90
C PRO A 162 12.44 7.53 -83.36
N THR A 163 12.27 6.60 -84.29
CA THR A 163 12.64 6.74 -85.70
C THR A 163 11.67 5.98 -86.61
N PRO A 164 11.27 6.54 -87.77
CA PRO A 164 11.52 7.89 -88.31
C PRO A 164 10.80 9.04 -87.57
N ILE A 165 11.18 10.30 -87.81
CA ILE A 165 10.74 11.48 -87.02
C ILE A 165 9.22 11.71 -87.08
N GLU A 166 8.57 11.40 -88.20
CA GLU A 166 7.11 11.53 -88.34
C GLU A 166 6.36 10.61 -87.36
N ASP A 167 6.85 9.39 -87.15
CA ASP A 167 6.28 8.43 -86.19
C ASP A 167 6.59 8.84 -84.74
N ALA A 168 7.71 9.51 -84.49
CA ALA A 168 8.06 10.03 -83.17
C ALA A 168 7.13 11.18 -82.73
N VAL A 169 6.75 12.07 -83.66
CA VAL A 169 5.79 13.16 -83.40
C VAL A 169 4.38 12.59 -83.22
N ASN A 170 3.98 11.60 -84.01
CA ASN A 170 2.68 10.94 -83.86
C ASN A 170 2.59 10.09 -82.58
N GLY A 171 3.72 9.56 -82.09
CA GLY A 171 3.81 8.80 -80.82
C GLY A 171 3.79 9.66 -79.55
N LEU A 172 4.06 10.97 -79.65
CA LEU A 172 4.07 11.90 -78.51
C LEU A 172 2.68 12.10 -77.89
N GLY A 173 1.62 12.16 -78.71
CA GLY A 173 0.24 12.33 -78.24
C GLY A 173 -0.23 11.17 -77.35
N PRO A 174 -0.18 9.91 -77.83
CA PRO A 174 -0.50 8.73 -77.02
C PRO A 174 0.36 8.58 -75.77
N LEU A 175 1.65 8.93 -75.85
CA LEU A 175 2.55 8.91 -74.70
C LEU A 175 2.14 9.92 -73.62
N LEU A 176 1.85 11.17 -73.99
CA LEU A 176 1.38 12.19 -73.05
C LEU A 176 0.01 11.84 -72.44
N LEU A 177 -0.89 11.25 -73.22
CA LEU A 177 -2.18 10.77 -72.73
C LEU A 177 -2.02 9.58 -71.76
N GLY A 178 -1.14 8.62 -72.06
CA GLY A 178 -0.81 7.50 -71.17
C GLY A 178 -0.23 7.97 -69.84
N VAL A 179 0.69 8.93 -69.88
CA VAL A 179 1.26 9.59 -68.69
C VAL A 179 0.17 10.29 -67.89
N GLN A 180 -0.68 11.10 -68.53
CA GLN A 180 -1.78 11.82 -67.88
C GLN A 180 -2.74 10.88 -67.14
N HIS A 181 -3.13 9.76 -67.77
CA HIS A 181 -3.99 8.75 -67.14
C HIS A 181 -3.34 8.10 -65.92
N ALA A 182 -2.04 7.81 -66.02
CA ALA A 182 -1.28 7.22 -64.92
C ALA A 182 -1.22 8.16 -63.70
N PHE A 183 -1.04 9.47 -63.92
CA PHE A 183 -1.06 10.48 -62.86
C PHE A 183 -2.45 10.65 -62.22
N VAL A 184 -3.53 10.61 -63.01
CA VAL A 184 -4.90 10.69 -62.47
C VAL A 184 -5.24 9.46 -61.62
N ALA A 185 -4.83 8.27 -62.05
CA ALA A 185 -4.99 7.04 -61.25
C ALA A 185 -4.21 7.10 -59.92
N SER A 186 -3.01 7.69 -59.92
CA SER A 186 -2.21 7.89 -58.72
C SER A 186 -2.81 8.92 -57.77
N GLY A 187 -3.25 10.07 -58.31
CA GLY A 187 -3.89 11.12 -57.53
C GLY A 187 -5.17 10.65 -56.85
N THR A 188 -5.97 9.83 -57.54
CA THR A 188 -7.17 9.21 -56.95
C THR A 188 -6.84 8.17 -55.88
N ALA A 189 -5.77 7.39 -56.04
CA ALA A 189 -5.30 6.46 -55.01
C ALA A 189 -4.82 7.16 -53.74
N ILE A 190 -4.07 8.28 -53.89
CA ILE A 190 -3.63 9.11 -52.76
C ILE A 190 -4.85 9.75 -52.07
N ALA A 191 -5.81 10.28 -52.84
CA ALA A 191 -7.02 10.86 -52.27
C ALA A 191 -7.84 9.81 -51.49
N CYS A 192 -7.98 8.59 -52.02
CA CYS A 192 -8.64 7.49 -51.32
C CYS A 192 -7.90 7.11 -50.03
N ALA A 193 -6.56 7.04 -50.07
CA ALA A 193 -5.74 6.76 -48.89
C ALA A 193 -5.93 7.83 -47.80
N MET A 194 -5.94 9.12 -48.16
CA MET A 194 -6.20 10.22 -47.23
C MET A 194 -7.61 10.15 -46.64
N LEU A 195 -8.61 9.84 -47.46
CA LEU A 195 -10.00 9.69 -47.03
C LEU A 195 -10.16 8.54 -46.03
N VAL A 196 -9.52 7.40 -46.29
CA VAL A 196 -9.49 6.24 -45.39
C VAL A 196 -8.88 6.61 -44.03
N VAL A 197 -7.73 7.29 -44.01
CA VAL A 197 -7.08 7.75 -42.77
C VAL A 197 -7.97 8.74 -42.01
N PHE A 198 -8.56 9.70 -42.71
CA PHE A 198 -9.39 10.72 -42.08
C PHE A 198 -10.61 10.09 -41.41
N ILE A 199 -11.34 9.24 -42.12
CA ILE A 199 -12.53 8.55 -41.58
C ILE A 199 -12.15 7.62 -40.45
N SER A 200 -11.08 6.82 -40.58
CA SER A 200 -10.69 5.88 -39.53
C SER A 200 -10.31 6.61 -38.23
N ARG A 201 -9.50 7.68 -38.33
CA ARG A 201 -9.10 8.48 -37.17
C ARG A 201 -10.27 9.22 -36.53
N LEU A 202 -11.21 9.75 -37.33
CA LEU A 202 -12.38 10.44 -36.81
C LEU A 202 -13.32 9.49 -36.06
N VAL A 203 -13.54 8.29 -36.59
CA VAL A 203 -14.37 7.26 -35.95
C VAL A 203 -13.74 6.73 -34.66
N LEU A 204 -12.43 6.45 -34.67
CA LEU A 204 -11.69 6.06 -33.46
C LEU A 204 -11.79 7.12 -32.35
N ALA A 205 -11.56 8.39 -32.69
CA ALA A 205 -11.68 9.49 -31.74
C ALA A 205 -13.10 9.60 -31.15
N TYR A 206 -14.13 9.35 -31.96
CA TYR A 206 -15.51 9.31 -31.50
C TYR A 206 -15.78 8.12 -30.56
N PHE A 207 -15.28 6.92 -30.88
CA PHE A 207 -15.46 5.74 -30.03
C PHE A 207 -14.68 5.82 -28.73
N TYR A 208 -13.48 6.39 -28.72
CA TYR A 208 -12.74 6.62 -27.47
C TYR A 208 -13.52 7.53 -26.52
N ARG A 209 -14.12 8.62 -27.02
CA ARG A 209 -15.00 9.47 -26.21
C ARG A 209 -16.25 8.73 -25.73
N LEU A 210 -16.80 7.83 -26.55
CA LEU A 210 -17.97 7.05 -26.16
C LEU A 210 -17.63 6.03 -25.07
N VAL A 211 -16.46 5.39 -25.13
CA VAL A 211 -15.94 4.51 -24.07
C VAL A 211 -15.69 5.31 -22.79
N GLU A 212 -15.08 6.49 -22.88
CA GLU A 212 -14.86 7.38 -21.72
C GLU A 212 -16.20 7.81 -21.06
N HIS A 213 -17.21 8.11 -21.86
CA HIS A 213 -18.56 8.36 -21.32
C HIS A 213 -19.20 7.12 -20.68
N LEU A 214 -18.88 5.92 -21.16
CA LEU A 214 -19.33 4.66 -20.58
C LEU A 214 -18.62 4.38 -19.25
N THR A 215 -17.30 4.48 -19.19
CA THR A 215 -16.51 4.27 -17.97
C THR A 215 -16.94 5.26 -16.89
N HIS A 216 -17.05 6.55 -17.21
CA HIS A 216 -17.55 7.54 -16.26
C HIS A 216 -19.00 7.29 -15.82
N ALA A 217 -19.86 6.78 -16.71
CA ALA A 217 -21.22 6.42 -16.32
C ALA A 217 -21.21 5.26 -15.31
N ILE A 218 -20.36 4.25 -15.52
CA ILE A 218 -20.19 3.10 -14.61
C ILE A 218 -19.58 3.56 -13.28
N ASP A 219 -18.50 4.35 -13.29
CA ASP A 219 -17.87 4.88 -12.08
C ASP A 219 -18.81 5.80 -11.30
N SER A 220 -19.75 6.47 -11.96
CA SER A 220 -20.75 7.28 -11.27
C SER A 220 -21.84 6.48 -10.55
N LEU A 221 -21.97 5.17 -10.84
CA LEU A 221 -22.93 4.30 -10.15
C LEU A 221 -22.44 3.85 -8.77
N TYR A 222 -21.12 3.72 -8.59
CA TYR A 222 -20.50 3.20 -7.36
C TYR A 222 -19.39 4.13 -6.91
N SER A 223 -19.46 4.62 -5.66
CA SER A 223 -18.37 5.43 -5.13
C SER A 223 -17.07 4.61 -5.06
N THR A 224 -16.00 5.16 -5.61
CA THR A 224 -14.64 4.58 -5.56
C THR A 224 -14.03 4.74 -4.16
N GLY A 225 -13.06 3.89 -3.82
CA GLY A 225 -12.22 4.09 -2.63
C GLY A 225 -12.54 3.21 -1.43
N ALA A 226 -13.26 2.10 -1.62
CA ALA A 226 -13.48 1.12 -0.56
C ALA A 226 -12.16 0.66 0.09
N GLY A 227 -11.13 0.37 -0.72
CA GLY A 227 -9.82 -0.08 -0.22
C GLY A 227 -9.08 0.94 0.65
N GLU A 228 -9.07 2.22 0.26
CA GLU A 228 -8.41 3.29 1.03
C GLU A 228 -9.13 3.57 2.35
N GLU A 229 -10.47 3.52 2.36
CA GLU A 229 -11.24 3.70 3.59
C GLU A 229 -11.16 2.47 4.50
N TYR A 230 -11.05 1.25 3.96
CA TYR A 230 -10.73 0.06 4.76
C TYR A 230 -9.35 0.19 5.40
N LEU A 231 -8.35 0.65 4.65
CA LEU A 231 -7.01 0.93 5.21
C LEU A 231 -7.09 2.03 6.27
N ALA A 232 -7.83 3.11 6.03
CA ALA A 232 -8.01 4.18 7.01
C ALA A 232 -8.76 3.71 8.26
N ARG A 233 -9.80 2.87 8.13
CA ARG A 233 -10.52 2.27 9.27
C ARG A 233 -9.67 1.25 10.01
N LEU A 234 -8.86 0.46 9.30
CA LEU A 234 -7.92 -0.47 9.91
C LEU A 234 -6.85 0.28 10.70
N VAL A 235 -6.28 1.35 10.12
CA VAL A 235 -5.35 2.25 10.80
C VAL A 235 -6.01 2.89 12.00
N LYS A 236 -7.22 3.44 11.86
CA LYS A 236 -7.97 4.05 12.97
C LYS A 236 -8.30 3.04 14.08
N SER A 237 -8.69 1.82 13.73
CA SER A 237 -8.91 0.74 14.68
C SER A 237 -7.60 0.32 15.36
N SER A 238 -6.48 0.36 14.63
CA SER A 238 -5.15 0.09 15.17
C SER A 238 -4.69 1.19 16.13
N GLU A 239 -4.90 2.47 15.79
CA GLU A 239 -4.65 3.62 16.66
C GLU A 239 -5.51 3.56 17.93
N GLN A 240 -6.79 3.23 17.78
CA GLN A 240 -7.72 3.03 18.91
C GLN A 240 -7.30 1.84 19.79
N ASN A 241 -6.85 0.74 19.19
CA ASN A 241 -6.33 -0.42 19.92
C ASN A 241 -5.00 -0.08 20.63
N ALA A 242 -4.10 0.66 20.00
CA ALA A 242 -2.86 1.12 20.63
C ALA A 242 -3.16 2.03 21.84
N THR A 243 -4.12 2.93 21.69
CA THR A 243 -4.59 3.81 22.79
C THR A 243 -5.23 3.00 23.91
N SER A 244 -6.11 2.04 23.58
CA SER A 244 -6.76 1.17 24.57
C SER A 244 -5.75 0.26 25.27
N THR A 245 -4.71 -0.21 24.56
CA THR A 245 -3.62 -1.01 25.14
C THR A 245 -2.75 -0.18 26.06
N ALA A 246 -2.47 1.08 25.72
CA ALA A 246 -1.78 2.01 26.61
C ALA A 246 -2.59 2.28 27.88
N GLN A 247 -3.89 2.50 27.75
CA GLN A 247 -4.80 2.67 28.90
C GLN A 247 -4.87 1.42 29.78
N LEU A 248 -4.95 0.23 29.18
CA LEU A 248 -4.89 -1.04 29.90
C LEU A 248 -3.55 -1.21 30.62
N LYS A 249 -2.44 -0.84 29.98
CA LYS A 249 -1.11 -0.88 30.61
C LYS A 249 -1.07 0.03 31.83
N ASP A 250 -1.53 1.27 31.70
CA ASP A 250 -1.49 2.24 32.79
C ASP A 250 -2.44 1.85 33.93
N ALA A 251 -3.65 1.37 33.62
CA ALA A 251 -4.58 0.84 34.60
C ALA A 251 -4.00 -0.38 35.34
N LEU A 252 -3.35 -1.30 34.62
CA LEU A 252 -2.77 -2.50 35.21
C LEU A 252 -1.53 -2.19 36.06
N VAL A 253 -0.71 -1.22 35.68
CA VAL A 253 0.42 -0.74 36.49
C VAL A 253 -0.06 -0.07 37.77
N GLU A 254 -1.08 0.78 37.67
CA GLU A 254 -1.68 1.46 38.83
C GLU A 254 -2.32 0.46 39.80
N ASP A 255 -3.07 -0.54 39.30
CA ASP A 255 -3.69 -1.56 40.14
C ASP A 255 -2.65 -2.49 40.79
N LEU A 256 -1.59 -2.86 40.06
CA LEU A 256 -0.49 -3.65 40.60
C LEU A 256 0.26 -2.86 41.69
N HIS A 257 0.49 -1.56 41.46
CA HIS A 257 1.11 -0.68 42.45
C HIS A 257 0.24 -0.59 43.72
N LYS A 258 -1.08 -0.37 43.57
CA LYS A 258 -2.02 -0.36 44.70
C LYS A 258 -2.07 -1.70 45.44
N MET A 259 -2.05 -2.82 44.73
CA MET A 259 -2.08 -4.14 45.35
C MET A 259 -0.79 -4.42 46.13
N MET A 260 0.37 -4.06 45.58
CA MET A 260 1.66 -4.18 46.25
C MET A 260 1.76 -3.27 47.47
N THR A 261 1.33 -2.00 47.36
CA THR A 261 1.31 -1.07 48.49
C THR A 261 0.35 -1.55 49.59
N ASN A 262 -0.85 -2.01 49.25
CA ASN A 262 -1.77 -2.59 50.23
C ASN A 262 -1.24 -3.86 50.89
N LEU A 263 -0.51 -4.71 50.15
CA LEU A 263 0.13 -5.91 50.70
C LEU A 263 1.25 -5.53 51.68
N VAL A 264 2.09 -4.56 51.31
CA VAL A 264 3.17 -4.05 52.17
C VAL A 264 2.60 -3.38 53.42
N ASP A 265 1.59 -2.52 53.29
CA ASP A 265 0.93 -1.88 54.43
C ASP A 265 0.26 -2.89 55.36
N ARG A 266 -0.44 -3.90 54.80
CA ARG A 266 -1.01 -5.00 55.60
C ARG A 266 0.07 -5.84 56.27
N GLN A 267 1.18 -6.10 55.60
CA GLN A 267 2.29 -6.85 56.17
C GLN A 267 2.98 -6.07 57.29
N ILE A 268 3.20 -4.76 57.11
CA ILE A 268 3.75 -3.88 58.14
C ILE A 268 2.80 -3.81 59.34
N ALA A 269 1.49 -3.60 59.12
CA ALA A 269 0.51 -3.57 60.19
C ALA A 269 0.41 -4.91 60.94
N ALA A 270 0.45 -6.03 60.22
CA ALA A 270 0.48 -7.37 60.83
C ALA A 270 1.79 -7.61 61.60
N GLN A 271 2.92 -7.10 61.10
CA GLN A 271 4.22 -7.21 61.76
C GLN A 271 4.28 -6.33 63.00
N GLU A 272 3.74 -5.12 62.96
CA GLU A 272 3.65 -4.20 64.10
C GLU A 272 2.74 -4.78 65.19
N ALA A 273 1.57 -5.31 64.81
CA ALA A 273 0.68 -6.04 65.72
C ALA A 273 1.35 -7.28 66.33
N SER A 274 2.11 -8.03 65.52
CA SER A 274 2.91 -9.18 65.99
C SER A 274 4.02 -8.75 66.95
N THR A 275 4.68 -7.63 66.68
CA THR A 275 5.76 -7.08 67.54
C THR A 275 5.21 -6.58 68.87
N LEU A 276 4.03 -5.97 68.86
CA LEU A 276 3.33 -5.49 70.06
C LEU A 276 2.78 -6.67 70.88
N ALA A 277 2.27 -7.72 70.23
CA ALA A 277 1.89 -8.97 70.88
C ALA A 277 3.11 -9.69 71.47
N LEU A 278 4.24 -9.71 70.75
CA LEU A 278 5.50 -10.26 71.23
C LEU A 278 6.02 -9.49 72.45
N GLY A 279 5.96 -8.15 72.42
CA GLY A 279 6.34 -7.30 73.55
C GLY A 279 5.46 -7.53 74.79
N LYS A 280 4.15 -7.73 74.59
CA LYS A 280 3.21 -8.05 75.66
C LYS A 280 3.46 -9.45 76.23
N HIS A 281 3.69 -10.45 75.38
CA HIS A 281 3.97 -11.83 75.77
C HIS A 281 5.34 -11.96 76.47
N ILE A 282 6.36 -11.21 76.01
CA ILE A 282 7.65 -11.13 76.70
C ILE A 282 7.49 -10.42 78.05
N GLY A 283 6.73 -9.31 78.12
CA GLY A 283 6.45 -8.60 79.36
C GLY A 283 5.72 -9.47 80.39
N GLU A 284 4.69 -10.21 79.98
CA GLU A 284 3.93 -11.13 80.83
C GLU A 284 4.77 -12.36 81.23
N SER A 285 5.54 -12.95 80.30
CA SER A 285 6.44 -14.06 80.62
C SER A 285 7.57 -13.65 81.56
N ILE A 286 8.18 -12.49 81.37
CA ILE A 286 9.24 -11.97 82.25
C ILE A 286 8.65 -11.59 83.61
N SER A 287 7.49 -10.94 83.64
CA SER A 287 6.78 -10.60 84.90
C SER A 287 6.45 -11.86 85.68
N SER A 288 5.88 -12.89 85.04
CA SER A 288 5.57 -14.18 85.66
C SER A 288 6.82 -14.96 86.07
N ALA A 289 7.86 -14.99 85.22
CA ALA A 289 9.09 -15.72 85.49
C ALA A 289 9.96 -15.10 86.59
N ILE A 290 9.85 -13.79 86.83
CA ILE A 290 10.62 -13.08 87.88
C ILE A 290 9.80 -12.89 89.16
N ALA A 291 8.47 -12.75 89.08
CA ALA A 291 7.61 -12.52 90.23
C ALA A 291 7.69 -13.65 91.27
N GLU A 292 7.64 -14.91 90.84
CA GLU A 292 7.66 -16.05 91.77
C GLU A 292 9.05 -16.24 92.44
N PRO A 293 10.20 -16.14 91.74
CA PRO A 293 11.51 -16.09 92.38
C PRO A 293 11.69 -14.90 93.33
N MET A 294 11.25 -13.68 92.98
CA MET A 294 11.35 -12.51 93.85
C MET A 294 10.50 -12.64 95.11
N ARG A 295 9.30 -13.23 94.99
CA ARG A 295 8.43 -13.55 96.13
C ARG A 295 9.10 -14.55 97.08
N ARG A 296 9.74 -15.59 96.54
CA ARG A 296 10.50 -16.57 97.34
C ARG A 296 11.76 -15.99 97.96
N VAL A 297 12.43 -15.03 97.30
CA VAL A 297 13.55 -14.27 97.89
C VAL A 297 13.06 -13.42 99.07
N GLY A 298 11.90 -12.76 98.93
CA GLY A 298 11.26 -12.02 100.02
C GLY A 298 10.91 -12.90 101.22
N GLU A 299 10.26 -14.04 100.98
CA GLU A 299 9.93 -15.03 102.03
C GLU A 299 11.20 -15.60 102.69
N ALA A 300 12.26 -15.87 101.92
CA ALA A 300 13.51 -16.37 102.47
C ALA A 300 14.33 -15.32 103.24
N MET A 301 14.28 -14.04 102.85
CA MET A 301 14.85 -12.94 103.64
C MET A 301 14.10 -12.74 104.95
N GLU A 302 12.78 -12.96 104.98
CA GLU A 302 11.97 -12.93 106.19
C GLU A 302 12.30 -14.10 107.15
N VAL A 303 12.61 -15.29 106.62
CA VAL A 303 13.10 -16.44 107.40
C VAL A 303 14.55 -16.23 107.89
N THR A 304 15.38 -15.52 107.12
CA THR A 304 16.80 -15.22 107.47
C THR A 304 16.91 -14.21 108.61
N ALA A 305 15.89 -13.36 108.84
CA ALA A 305 15.84 -12.47 110.01
C ALA A 305 15.81 -13.21 111.37
N ARG A 306 15.68 -14.55 111.37
CA ARG A 306 15.64 -15.38 112.58
C ARG A 306 16.69 -16.51 112.67
N GLY A 307 17.65 -16.68 111.76
CA GLY A 307 18.83 -17.52 112.01
C GLY A 307 19.59 -18.12 110.81
N ASN A 308 20.94 -18.15 110.95
CA ASN A 308 22.00 -18.84 110.18
C ASN A 308 22.18 -18.55 108.67
N GLY A 309 23.25 -17.81 108.35
CA GLY A 309 23.62 -17.35 107.00
C GLY A 309 24.31 -18.34 106.04
N GLU A 310 24.54 -19.60 106.43
CA GLU A 310 25.09 -20.61 105.50
C GLU A 310 24.06 -21.16 104.50
N GLN A 311 22.76 -21.10 104.84
CA GLN A 311 21.68 -21.65 104.00
C GLN A 311 21.36 -20.76 102.78
N VAL A 312 21.77 -19.48 102.82
CA VAL A 312 21.53 -18.49 101.76
C VAL A 312 22.34 -18.81 100.50
N ASN A 313 23.56 -19.34 100.64
CA ASN A 313 24.43 -19.60 99.49
C ASN A 313 23.90 -20.76 98.63
N SER A 314 23.45 -21.86 99.26
CA SER A 314 22.81 -22.99 98.58
C SER A 314 21.45 -22.61 97.96
N MET A 315 20.70 -21.70 98.61
CA MET A 315 19.41 -21.23 98.07
C MET A 315 19.60 -20.31 96.87
N LEU A 316 20.60 -19.42 96.90
CA LEU A 316 20.96 -18.57 95.76
C LEU A 316 21.49 -19.39 94.60
N GLU A 317 22.28 -20.44 94.87
CA GLU A 317 22.73 -21.38 93.83
C GLU A 317 21.53 -22.11 93.21
N THR A 318 20.60 -22.62 94.02
CA THR A 318 19.37 -23.27 93.53
C THR A 318 18.47 -22.31 92.75
N LEU A 319 18.39 -21.03 93.17
CA LEU A 319 17.66 -19.98 92.46
C LEU A 319 18.33 -19.59 91.13
N LEU A 320 19.66 -19.52 91.09
CA LEU A 320 20.42 -19.26 89.86
C LEU A 320 20.31 -20.42 88.88
N THR A 321 20.39 -21.67 89.35
CA THR A 321 20.16 -22.85 88.53
C THR A 321 18.72 -22.92 88.03
N GLY A 322 17.74 -22.62 88.90
CA GLY A 322 16.32 -22.55 88.53
C GLY A 322 16.01 -21.42 87.54
N PHE A 323 16.68 -20.27 87.68
CA PHE A 323 16.56 -19.15 86.75
C PHE A 323 17.23 -19.47 85.41
N MET A 324 18.43 -20.05 85.40
CA MET A 324 19.13 -20.51 84.19
C MET A 324 18.31 -21.56 83.44
N ALA A 325 17.75 -22.55 84.14
CA ALA A 325 16.88 -23.56 83.55
C ALA A 325 15.60 -22.95 82.94
N LYS A 326 14.98 -21.97 83.62
CA LYS A 326 13.79 -21.27 83.11
C LYS A 326 14.12 -20.36 81.91
N LEU A 327 15.29 -19.72 81.92
CA LEU A 327 15.76 -18.85 80.85
C LEU A 327 16.12 -19.68 79.61
N GLU A 328 16.76 -20.84 79.78
CA GLU A 328 17.04 -21.79 78.71
C GLU A 328 15.76 -22.43 78.14
N ASP A 329 14.76 -22.74 78.96
CA ASP A 329 13.46 -23.24 78.48
C ASP A 329 12.68 -22.15 77.71
N THR A 330 12.70 -20.90 78.18
CA THR A 330 12.00 -19.78 77.53
C THR A 330 12.68 -19.39 76.21
N PHE A 331 14.01 -19.21 76.20
CA PHE A 331 14.74 -18.89 74.98
C PHE A 331 14.83 -20.07 74.01
N GLY A 332 14.99 -21.29 74.53
CA GLY A 332 15.05 -22.51 73.72
C GLY A 332 13.70 -22.89 73.11
N GLY A 333 12.58 -22.64 73.79
CA GLY A 333 11.23 -22.79 73.24
C GLY A 333 10.90 -21.74 72.18
N GLN A 334 11.32 -20.50 72.38
CA GLN A 334 11.05 -19.39 71.46
C GLN A 334 11.92 -19.44 70.19
N MET A 335 13.18 -19.87 70.29
CA MET A 335 14.04 -20.18 69.13
C MET A 335 13.48 -21.30 68.26
N ARG A 336 12.92 -22.36 68.87
CA ARG A 336 12.23 -23.44 68.13
C ARG A 336 11.01 -22.91 67.39
N GLY A 337 10.20 -22.06 68.01
CA GLY A 337 9.04 -21.43 67.37
C GLY A 337 9.42 -20.54 66.17
N ILE A 338 10.50 -19.77 66.26
CA ILE A 338 11.01 -18.95 65.14
C ILE A 338 11.49 -19.83 63.99
N ASN A 339 12.19 -20.93 64.29
CA ASN A 339 12.68 -21.86 63.27
C ASN A 339 11.51 -22.55 62.53
N GLU A 340 10.47 -22.95 63.26
CA GLU A 340 9.26 -23.57 62.72
C GLU A 340 8.41 -22.59 61.87
N GLN A 341 8.46 -21.30 62.19
CA GLN A 341 7.79 -20.25 61.43
C GLN A 341 8.56 -19.90 60.15
N MET A 342 9.89 -19.90 60.21
CA MET A 342 10.76 -19.74 59.04
C MET A 342 10.61 -20.91 58.06
N GLN A 343 10.49 -22.14 58.57
CA GLN A 343 10.22 -23.34 57.78
C GLN A 343 8.87 -23.26 57.05
N ARG A 344 7.80 -22.83 57.75
CA ARG A 344 6.47 -22.62 57.14
C ARG A 344 6.46 -21.55 56.05
N SER A 345 7.29 -20.51 56.17
CA SER A 345 7.49 -19.53 55.10
C SER A 345 8.20 -20.14 53.89
N MET A 346 9.20 -21.00 54.09
CA MET A 346 9.86 -21.72 52.99
C MET A 346 8.90 -22.69 52.27
N ASP A 347 8.06 -23.40 53.02
CA ASP A 347 7.05 -24.30 52.44
C ASP A 347 6.01 -23.54 51.60
N SER A 348 5.58 -22.37 52.06
CA SER A 348 4.65 -21.51 51.30
C SER A 348 5.28 -20.98 50.01
N MET A 349 6.59 -20.68 50.03
CA MET A 349 7.34 -20.22 48.85
C MET A 349 7.55 -21.35 47.83
N SER A 350 7.74 -22.59 48.32
CA SER A 350 7.77 -23.82 47.50
C SER A 350 6.42 -24.09 46.83
N ALA A 351 5.30 -23.88 47.54
CA ALA A 351 3.97 -24.04 46.98
C ALA A 351 3.68 -23.06 45.81
N VAL A 352 4.14 -21.81 45.92
CA VAL A 352 4.03 -20.82 44.82
C VAL A 352 4.83 -21.26 43.59
N GLN A 353 6.03 -21.82 43.78
CA GLN A 353 6.84 -22.36 42.69
C GLN A 353 6.17 -23.56 42.00
N SER A 354 5.56 -24.46 42.77
CA SER A 354 4.83 -25.63 42.24
C SER A 354 3.60 -25.20 41.43
N SER A 355 2.86 -24.19 41.91
CA SER A 355 1.69 -23.67 41.19
C SER A 355 2.05 -23.06 39.82
N LEU A 356 3.19 -22.40 39.70
CA LEU A 356 3.70 -21.87 38.42
C LEU A 356 4.11 -22.98 37.45
N GLN A 357 4.67 -24.09 37.95
CA GLN A 357 5.01 -25.26 37.14
C GLN A 357 3.75 -26.00 36.64
N GLY A 358 2.70 -26.09 37.46
CA GLY A 358 1.42 -26.66 37.06
C GLY A 358 0.76 -25.89 35.92
N LEU A 359 0.79 -24.56 35.98
CA LEU A 359 0.24 -23.69 34.93
C LEU A 359 0.96 -23.88 33.58
N LEU A 360 2.28 -24.12 33.60
CA LEU A 360 3.07 -24.45 32.41
C LEU A 360 2.75 -25.84 31.85
N ALA A 361 2.43 -26.82 32.70
CA ALA A 361 2.07 -28.17 32.28
C ALA A 361 0.68 -28.22 31.60
N ASP A 362 -0.30 -27.50 32.15
CA ASP A 362 -1.64 -27.40 31.57
C ASP A 362 -1.62 -26.77 30.16
N ILE A 363 -0.77 -25.76 29.95
CA ILE A 363 -0.59 -25.15 28.62
C ILE A 363 -0.05 -26.16 27.61
N LYS A 364 0.90 -27.02 28.01
CA LYS A 364 1.47 -28.05 27.13
C LYS A 364 0.42 -29.10 26.76
N GLN A 365 -0.36 -29.57 27.75
CA GLN A 365 -1.39 -30.58 27.54
C GLN A 365 -2.54 -30.08 26.66
N THR A 366 -2.93 -28.82 26.82
CA THR A 366 -4.00 -28.21 26.00
C THR A 366 -3.58 -28.13 24.52
N ASN A 367 -2.30 -27.87 24.24
CA ASN A 367 -1.76 -27.86 22.87
C ASN A 367 -1.73 -29.26 22.23
N GLU A 368 -1.35 -30.30 22.97
CA GLU A 368 -1.36 -31.69 22.47
C GLU A 368 -2.79 -32.17 22.18
N GLN A 369 -3.76 -31.78 23.02
CA GLN A 369 -5.17 -32.14 22.83
C GLN A 369 -5.78 -31.47 21.59
N ALA A 370 -5.44 -30.20 21.32
CA ALA A 370 -5.87 -29.50 20.12
C ALA A 370 -5.31 -30.14 18.83
N ALA A 371 -4.05 -30.59 18.84
CA ALA A 371 -3.43 -31.27 17.71
C ALA A 371 -4.08 -32.64 17.41
N ASN A 372 -4.38 -33.42 18.45
CA ASN A 372 -5.05 -34.72 18.30
C ASN A 372 -6.50 -34.58 17.81
N GLN A 373 -7.21 -33.56 18.26
CA GLN A 373 -8.59 -33.30 17.82
C GLN A 373 -8.64 -32.96 16.32
N MET A 374 -7.67 -32.18 15.83
CA MET A 374 -7.55 -31.84 14.42
C MET A 374 -7.27 -33.07 13.53
N SER A 375 -6.44 -34.00 14.02
CA SER A 375 -6.17 -35.27 13.33
C SER A 375 -7.42 -36.15 13.19
N GLY A 376 -8.24 -36.24 14.25
CA GLY A 376 -9.50 -37.01 14.21
C GLY A 376 -10.52 -36.46 13.21
N THR A 377 -10.65 -35.13 13.12
CA THR A 377 -11.52 -34.51 12.11
C THR A 377 -11.07 -34.76 10.66
N LEU A 378 -9.76 -34.90 10.43
CA LEU A 378 -9.22 -35.20 9.10
C LEU A 378 -9.48 -36.66 8.69
N GLU A 379 -9.39 -37.58 9.65
CA GLU A 379 -9.70 -39.00 9.45
C GLU A 379 -11.19 -39.21 9.10
N ASP A 380 -12.10 -38.53 9.80
CA ASP A 380 -13.54 -38.55 9.51
C ASP A 380 -13.88 -37.97 8.13
N ALA A 381 -13.16 -36.94 7.69
CA ALA A 381 -13.33 -36.36 6.35
C ALA A 381 -12.89 -37.35 5.25
N MET A 382 -11.78 -38.08 5.46
CA MET A 382 -11.31 -39.08 4.51
C MET A 382 -12.25 -40.29 4.41
N ARG A 383 -12.81 -40.76 5.52
CA ARG A 383 -13.84 -41.83 5.51
C ARG A 383 -15.08 -41.42 4.72
N LYS A 384 -15.61 -40.21 4.96
CA LYS A 384 -16.77 -39.70 4.21
C LYS A 384 -16.51 -39.57 2.71
N ALA A 385 -15.27 -39.25 2.31
CA ALA A 385 -14.90 -39.20 0.90
C ALA A 385 -14.89 -40.59 0.25
N ALA A 386 -14.41 -41.62 0.96
CA ALA A 386 -14.39 -43.00 0.48
C ALA A 386 -15.82 -43.57 0.32
N ASP A 387 -16.71 -43.32 1.28
CA ASP A 387 -18.11 -43.76 1.23
C ASP A 387 -18.85 -43.13 0.03
N ASN A 388 -18.56 -41.85 -0.27
CA ASN A 388 -19.17 -41.14 -1.39
C ASN A 388 -18.72 -41.71 -2.76
N GLN A 389 -17.50 -42.25 -2.83
CA GLN A 389 -16.94 -42.86 -4.04
C GLN A 389 -17.58 -44.22 -4.36
N GLN A 390 -17.98 -44.96 -3.32
CA GLN A 390 -18.66 -46.25 -3.46
C GLN A 390 -20.12 -46.07 -3.92
N LEU A 391 -20.82 -45.06 -3.41
CA LEU A 391 -22.18 -44.70 -3.84
C LEU A 391 -22.26 -44.38 -5.35
N LEU A 392 -21.26 -43.69 -5.88
CA LEU A 392 -21.15 -43.38 -7.32
C LEU A 392 -20.95 -44.65 -8.18
N THR A 393 -20.31 -45.68 -7.63
CA THR A 393 -20.07 -46.94 -8.34
C THR A 393 -21.34 -47.79 -8.44
N ASP A 394 -22.20 -47.74 -7.42
CA ASP A 394 -23.47 -48.48 -7.42
C ASP A 394 -24.51 -47.83 -8.35
N GLN A 395 -24.58 -46.49 -8.42
CA GLN A 395 -25.45 -45.78 -9.37
C GLN A 395 -25.09 -46.07 -10.84
N MET A 396 -23.80 -46.22 -11.14
CA MET A 396 -23.32 -46.63 -12.48
C MET A 396 -23.78 -48.05 -12.87
N ARG A 397 -23.94 -48.94 -11.89
CA ARG A 397 -24.41 -50.33 -12.14
C ARG A 397 -25.89 -50.38 -12.49
N GLU A 398 -26.69 -49.56 -11.81
CA GLU A 398 -28.14 -49.44 -12.03
C GLU A 398 -28.45 -48.89 -13.42
N PHE A 399 -27.72 -47.85 -13.85
CA PHE A 399 -27.86 -47.27 -15.19
C PHE A 399 -27.64 -48.29 -16.33
N VAL A 400 -26.67 -49.20 -16.17
CA VAL A 400 -26.37 -50.25 -17.16
C VAL A 400 -27.47 -51.32 -17.24
N GLN A 401 -28.19 -51.56 -16.13
CA GLN A 401 -29.32 -52.49 -16.13
C GLN A 401 -30.55 -51.91 -16.83
N ASP A 402 -30.86 -50.64 -16.61
CA ASP A 402 -31.96 -49.96 -17.30
C ASP A 402 -31.75 -49.89 -18.82
N PHE A 403 -30.50 -49.71 -19.25
CA PHE A 403 -30.16 -49.74 -20.68
C PHE A 403 -30.44 -51.11 -21.33
N ARG A 404 -30.15 -52.23 -20.64
CA ARG A 404 -30.43 -53.58 -21.15
C ARG A 404 -31.93 -53.87 -21.29
N ARG A 405 -32.75 -53.29 -20.41
CA ARG A 405 -34.21 -53.48 -20.43
C ARG A 405 -34.85 -52.83 -21.66
N LEU A 406 -34.42 -51.61 -22.00
CA LEU A 406 -34.92 -50.87 -23.18
C LEU A 406 -34.67 -51.61 -24.51
N VAL A 407 -33.54 -52.29 -24.64
CA VAL A 407 -33.16 -53.04 -25.86
C VAL A 407 -34.02 -54.29 -26.07
N THR A 408 -34.46 -54.92 -24.98
CA THR A 408 -35.25 -56.15 -25.03
C THR A 408 -36.70 -55.87 -25.47
N GLU A 409 -37.20 -54.67 -25.18
CA GLU A 409 -38.57 -54.24 -25.50
C GLU A 409 -38.77 -53.93 -27.00
N GLU A 410 -37.74 -53.40 -27.67
CA GLU A 410 -37.74 -53.17 -29.12
C GLU A 410 -37.63 -54.47 -29.94
N GLN A 411 -37.00 -55.51 -29.39
CA GLN A 411 -36.84 -56.80 -30.06
C GLN A 411 -38.15 -57.57 -30.22
N ASN A 412 -39.11 -57.39 -29.30
CA ASN A 412 -40.40 -58.08 -29.32
C ASN A 412 -41.37 -57.53 -30.37
N LYS A 413 -41.25 -56.24 -30.76
CA LYS A 413 -42.04 -55.65 -31.87
C LYS A 413 -41.64 -56.23 -33.23
N SER A 414 -40.38 -56.63 -33.40
CA SER A 414 -39.86 -57.23 -34.63
C SER A 414 -40.42 -58.64 -34.90
N LYS A 415 -40.78 -59.37 -33.83
CA LYS A 415 -41.23 -60.77 -33.89
C LYS A 415 -42.61 -60.97 -34.54
N GLN A 416 -43.51 -59.98 -34.44
CA GLN A 416 -44.85 -60.03 -35.06
C GLN A 416 -44.81 -59.87 -36.59
N ALA A 417 -43.80 -59.21 -37.14
CA ALA A 417 -43.63 -59.07 -38.59
C ALA A 417 -43.08 -60.34 -39.25
N MET A 418 -42.60 -61.30 -38.46
CA MET A 418 -41.87 -62.47 -38.94
C MET A 418 -42.77 -63.70 -39.20
N ASP A 419 -43.96 -63.76 -38.58
CA ASP A 419 -44.90 -64.90 -38.75
C ASP A 419 -45.59 -64.94 -40.12
N GLU A 420 -45.73 -63.80 -40.79
CA GLU A 420 -46.35 -63.69 -42.12
C GLU A 420 -45.43 -64.24 -43.24
N ALA A 421 -44.12 -64.29 -42.99
CA ALA A 421 -43.12 -64.76 -43.96
C ALA A 421 -42.95 -66.29 -43.98
N VAL A 422 -43.43 -67.01 -42.96
CA VAL A 422 -43.13 -68.45 -42.74
C VAL A 422 -43.88 -69.38 -43.69
N MET A 423 -45.05 -68.99 -44.22
CA MET A 423 -45.79 -69.84 -45.17
C MET A 423 -45.08 -70.03 -46.53
N LYS A 424 -44.18 -69.12 -46.91
CA LYS A 424 -43.48 -69.17 -48.19
C LYS A 424 -42.23 -70.08 -48.19
N VAL A 425 -41.72 -70.41 -47.00
CA VAL A 425 -40.42 -71.08 -46.77
C VAL A 425 -40.49 -72.60 -46.95
N LEU A 426 -41.67 -73.22 -46.81
CA LEU A 426 -41.81 -74.68 -46.85
C LEU A 426 -41.46 -75.33 -48.22
N GLY A 427 -41.43 -74.55 -49.30
CA GLY A 427 -41.00 -75.02 -50.62
C GLY A 427 -39.47 -75.01 -50.85
N GLU A 428 -38.72 -74.19 -50.11
CA GLU A 428 -37.28 -73.99 -50.36
C GLU A 428 -36.37 -74.91 -49.52
N VAL A 429 -36.91 -75.64 -48.55
CA VAL A 429 -36.16 -76.50 -47.61
C VAL A 429 -35.54 -77.73 -48.28
N ALA A 430 -36.09 -78.22 -49.40
CA ALA A 430 -35.55 -79.37 -50.12
C ALA A 430 -34.22 -79.06 -50.86
N VAL A 431 -34.01 -77.80 -51.24
CA VAL A 431 -32.77 -77.34 -51.93
C VAL A 431 -31.68 -76.94 -50.92
N ALA A 432 -32.03 -76.70 -49.66
CA ALA A 432 -31.11 -76.24 -48.62
C ALA A 432 -30.17 -77.32 -48.05
N MET A 433 -30.53 -78.60 -48.13
CA MET A 433 -29.70 -79.72 -47.63
C MET A 433 -28.42 -79.93 -48.45
N ASP A 434 -28.48 -79.69 -49.77
CA ASP A 434 -27.33 -79.81 -50.67
C ASP A 434 -26.32 -78.65 -50.50
N ARG A 435 -26.81 -77.47 -50.12
CA ARG A 435 -25.97 -76.28 -49.83
C ARG A 435 -25.29 -76.32 -48.45
N LEU A 436 -25.83 -77.08 -47.50
CA LEU A 436 -25.32 -77.18 -46.11
C LEU A 436 -23.98 -77.93 -46.02
N GLU A 437 -23.73 -78.89 -46.90
CA GLU A 437 -22.46 -79.63 -46.94
C GLU A 437 -21.32 -78.78 -47.53
N GLY A 438 -21.62 -77.95 -48.54
CA GLY A 438 -20.67 -76.98 -49.11
C GLY A 438 -20.35 -75.83 -48.15
N THR A 439 -21.34 -75.29 -47.44
CA THR A 439 -21.15 -74.20 -46.48
C THR A 439 -20.40 -74.63 -45.22
N ARG A 440 -20.53 -75.89 -44.75
CA ARG A 440 -19.75 -76.38 -43.61
C ARG A 440 -18.24 -76.43 -43.85
N LYS A 441 -17.81 -76.78 -45.06
CA LYS A 441 -16.37 -76.79 -45.42
C LYS A 441 -15.82 -75.38 -45.58
N ALA A 442 -16.60 -74.45 -46.13
CA ALA A 442 -16.23 -73.04 -46.24
C ALA A 442 -16.16 -72.34 -44.86
N ALA A 443 -17.14 -72.59 -43.98
CA ALA A 443 -17.19 -72.01 -42.64
C ALA A 443 -16.04 -72.48 -41.74
N ALA A 444 -15.60 -73.75 -41.84
CA ALA A 444 -14.45 -74.24 -41.08
C ALA A 444 -13.12 -73.59 -41.51
N ALA A 445 -12.96 -73.30 -42.80
CA ALA A 445 -11.79 -72.60 -43.32
C ALA A 445 -11.81 -71.09 -42.98
N GLU A 446 -12.99 -70.47 -42.99
CA GLU A 446 -13.17 -69.07 -42.61
C GLU A 446 -12.99 -68.85 -41.10
N GLU A 447 -13.47 -69.77 -40.26
CA GLU A 447 -13.31 -69.71 -38.79
C GLU A 447 -11.84 -69.85 -38.37
N ALA A 448 -11.06 -70.72 -39.04
CA ALA A 448 -9.61 -70.83 -38.82
C ALA A 448 -8.88 -69.52 -39.21
N GLY A 449 -9.22 -68.95 -40.38
CA GLY A 449 -8.67 -67.66 -40.80
C GLY A 449 -9.10 -66.48 -39.93
N ARG A 450 -10.31 -66.53 -39.36
CA ARG A 450 -10.82 -65.54 -38.40
C ARG A 450 -10.03 -65.61 -37.10
N ASN A 451 -9.75 -66.80 -36.58
CA ASN A 451 -8.97 -66.97 -35.36
C ASN A 451 -7.52 -66.49 -35.51
N ASP A 452 -6.88 -66.75 -36.66
CA ASP A 452 -5.52 -66.24 -36.93
C ASP A 452 -5.49 -64.71 -37.03
N ARG A 453 -6.51 -64.09 -37.65
CA ARG A 453 -6.63 -62.62 -37.68
C ARG A 453 -6.89 -62.06 -36.28
N LEU A 454 -7.73 -62.70 -35.49
CA LEU A 454 -8.04 -62.26 -34.13
C LEU A 454 -6.80 -62.37 -33.22
N ALA A 455 -6.04 -63.46 -33.32
CA ALA A 455 -4.79 -63.63 -32.58
C ALA A 455 -3.74 -62.58 -32.98
N ASN A 456 -3.61 -62.31 -34.29
CA ASN A 456 -2.70 -61.26 -34.77
C ASN A 456 -3.14 -59.85 -34.36
N GLN A 457 -4.43 -59.53 -34.42
CA GLN A 457 -4.97 -58.24 -33.97
C GLN A 457 -4.81 -58.07 -32.45
N THR A 458 -5.03 -59.14 -31.67
CA THR A 458 -4.84 -59.12 -30.21
C THR A 458 -3.37 -58.94 -29.85
N ASN A 459 -2.45 -59.64 -30.53
CA ASN A 459 -1.01 -59.45 -30.33
C ASN A 459 -0.54 -58.05 -30.73
N GLN A 460 -1.10 -57.47 -31.80
CA GLN A 460 -0.83 -56.08 -32.18
C GLN A 460 -1.38 -55.07 -31.16
N LEU A 461 -2.57 -55.31 -30.60
CA LEU A 461 -3.17 -54.47 -29.56
C LEU A 461 -2.36 -54.53 -28.26
N VAL A 462 -1.97 -55.73 -27.83
CA VAL A 462 -1.17 -55.93 -26.61
C VAL A 462 0.23 -55.35 -26.78
N GLY A 463 0.85 -55.54 -27.95
CA GLY A 463 2.11 -54.90 -28.31
C GLY A 463 2.01 -53.37 -28.32
N GLY A 464 0.96 -52.84 -28.95
CA GLY A 464 0.68 -51.39 -29.00
C GLY A 464 0.47 -50.79 -27.61
N LEU A 465 -0.32 -51.44 -26.75
CA LEU A 465 -0.54 -51.02 -25.36
C LEU A 465 0.75 -51.02 -24.55
N THR A 466 1.62 -52.01 -24.77
CA THR A 466 2.91 -52.10 -24.06
C THR A 466 3.83 -50.95 -24.47
N THR A 467 3.95 -50.68 -25.77
CA THR A 467 4.70 -49.53 -26.29
C THR A 467 4.11 -48.20 -25.81
N GLN A 468 2.78 -48.09 -25.73
CA GLN A 468 2.09 -46.88 -25.29
C GLN A 468 2.28 -46.62 -23.79
N VAL A 469 2.31 -47.68 -22.96
CA VAL A 469 2.65 -47.61 -21.53
C VAL A 469 4.12 -47.26 -21.32
N GLU A 470 5.05 -47.86 -22.07
CA GLU A 470 6.48 -47.50 -22.03
C GLU A 470 6.70 -46.04 -22.41
N THR A 471 5.99 -45.55 -23.44
CA THR A 471 6.05 -44.15 -23.88
C THR A 471 5.49 -43.22 -22.80
N LEU A 472 4.35 -43.56 -22.19
CA LEU A 472 3.78 -42.79 -21.08
C LEU A 472 4.70 -42.74 -19.87
N MET A 473 5.34 -43.86 -19.51
CA MET A 473 6.31 -43.89 -18.41
C MET A 473 7.53 -43.01 -18.69
N SER A 474 8.03 -43.02 -19.94
CA SER A 474 9.11 -42.14 -20.36
C SER A 474 8.73 -40.66 -20.27
N VAL A 475 7.54 -40.29 -20.75
CA VAL A 475 7.04 -38.90 -20.70
C VAL A 475 6.80 -38.45 -19.26
N VAL A 476 6.23 -39.31 -18.40
CA VAL A 476 6.04 -39.00 -16.98
C VAL A 476 7.38 -38.82 -16.27
N SER A 477 8.37 -39.68 -16.54
CA SER A 477 9.72 -39.53 -15.97
C SER A 477 10.38 -38.22 -16.43
N GLU A 478 10.27 -37.86 -17.70
CA GLU A 478 10.79 -36.60 -18.23
C GLU A 478 10.07 -35.39 -17.59
N GLN A 479 8.75 -35.48 -17.41
CA GLN A 479 7.96 -34.43 -16.79
C GLN A 479 8.29 -34.24 -15.31
N VAL A 480 8.54 -35.33 -14.57
CA VAL A 480 9.00 -35.26 -13.17
C VAL A 480 10.38 -34.60 -13.10
N ALA A 481 11.30 -34.94 -14.00
CA ALA A 481 12.62 -34.31 -14.07
C ALA A 481 12.53 -32.80 -14.37
N LYS A 482 11.70 -32.39 -15.34
CA LYS A 482 11.45 -30.96 -15.63
C LYS A 482 10.78 -30.23 -14.47
N THR A 483 9.85 -30.89 -13.77
CA THR A 483 9.19 -30.32 -12.59
C THR A 483 10.19 -30.12 -11.46
N GLN A 484 11.07 -31.08 -11.20
CA GLN A 484 12.16 -30.94 -10.23
C GLN A 484 13.07 -29.77 -10.59
N GLN A 485 13.49 -29.67 -11.86
CA GLN A 485 14.32 -28.57 -12.34
C GLN A 485 13.63 -27.20 -12.17
N ASN A 486 12.31 -27.12 -12.42
CA ASN A 486 11.54 -25.90 -12.21
C ASN A 486 11.42 -25.56 -10.72
N VAL A 487 11.23 -26.55 -9.84
CA VAL A 487 11.19 -26.35 -8.38
C VAL A 487 12.56 -25.85 -7.88
N ASP A 488 13.66 -26.40 -8.37
CA ASP A 488 15.01 -25.95 -8.03
C ASP A 488 15.26 -24.52 -8.54
N ALA A 489 14.83 -24.21 -9.76
CA ALA A 489 14.92 -22.86 -10.33
C ALA A 489 14.08 -21.86 -9.52
N LEU A 490 12.86 -22.21 -9.14
CA LEU A 490 12.00 -21.41 -8.27
C LEU A 490 12.63 -21.22 -6.88
N GLY A 491 13.27 -22.26 -6.32
CA GLY A 491 14.00 -22.18 -5.06
C GLY A 491 15.17 -21.18 -5.13
N VAL A 492 15.97 -21.25 -6.19
CA VAL A 492 17.10 -20.33 -6.42
C VAL A 492 16.62 -18.89 -6.62
N VAL A 493 15.59 -18.67 -7.44
CA VAL A 493 15.01 -17.34 -7.66
C VAL A 493 14.39 -16.78 -6.38
N SER A 494 13.68 -17.60 -5.62
CA SER A 494 13.06 -17.20 -4.34
C SER A 494 14.12 -16.83 -3.30
N LEU A 495 15.18 -17.62 -3.17
CA LEU A 495 16.30 -17.30 -2.27
C LEU A 495 16.99 -15.99 -2.69
N ARG A 496 17.18 -15.78 -4.00
CA ARG A 496 17.78 -14.54 -4.52
C ARG A 496 16.88 -13.32 -4.32
N ALA A 497 15.56 -13.49 -4.47
CA ALA A 497 14.58 -12.45 -4.19
C ALA A 497 14.53 -12.10 -2.70
N ILE A 498 14.59 -13.10 -1.81
CA ILE A 498 14.66 -12.90 -0.36
C ILE A 498 15.95 -12.16 0.02
N ASP A 499 17.10 -12.52 -0.55
CA ASP A 499 18.36 -11.82 -0.32
C ASP A 499 18.31 -10.36 -0.83
N GLY A 500 17.77 -10.16 -2.03
CA GLY A 500 17.53 -8.82 -2.58
C GLY A 500 16.57 -7.98 -1.73
N MET A 501 15.53 -8.59 -1.17
CA MET A 501 14.57 -7.96 -0.28
C MET A 501 15.20 -7.60 1.07
N ASN A 502 16.03 -8.49 1.63
CA ASN A 502 16.77 -8.23 2.87
C ASN A 502 17.77 -7.08 2.69
N GLN A 503 18.50 -7.05 1.57
CA GLN A 503 19.36 -5.92 1.20
C GLN A 503 18.56 -4.63 0.99
N GLY A 504 17.38 -4.72 0.37
CA GLY A 504 16.44 -3.61 0.21
C GLY A 504 16.01 -3.05 1.56
N ALA A 505 15.63 -3.92 2.50
CA ALA A 505 15.23 -3.54 3.86
C ALA A 505 16.37 -2.88 4.65
N LEU A 506 17.59 -3.40 4.55
CA LEU A 506 18.78 -2.77 5.15
C LEU A 506 19.04 -1.37 4.57
N THR A 507 18.89 -1.23 3.25
CA THR A 507 19.05 0.07 2.57
C THR A 507 17.96 1.06 2.98
N MET A 508 16.71 0.60 3.09
CA MET A 508 15.60 1.42 3.61
C MET A 508 15.82 1.83 5.06
N GLY A 509 16.35 0.95 5.91
CA GLY A 509 16.72 1.27 7.29
C GLY A 509 17.79 2.36 7.37
N SER A 510 18.85 2.25 6.57
CA SER A 510 19.89 3.28 6.46
C SER A 510 19.33 4.62 5.95
N ALA A 511 18.46 4.59 4.94
CA ALA A 511 17.80 5.78 4.42
C ALA A 511 16.93 6.45 5.48
N ALA A 512 16.13 5.69 6.24
CA ALA A 512 15.30 6.20 7.33
C ALA A 512 16.16 6.88 8.42
N GLN A 513 17.30 6.30 8.78
CA GLN A 513 18.22 6.88 9.76
C GLN A 513 18.88 8.18 9.24
N ARG A 514 19.21 8.25 7.95
CA ARG A 514 19.67 9.50 7.31
C ARG A 514 18.58 10.58 7.32
N PHE A 515 17.32 10.20 7.08
CA PHE A 515 16.17 11.11 7.17
C PHE A 515 15.96 11.63 8.60
N GLU A 516 16.03 10.76 9.60
CA GLU A 516 15.95 11.16 11.02
C GLU A 516 17.04 12.17 11.38
N THR A 517 18.29 11.88 10.98
CA THR A 517 19.43 12.78 11.21
C THR A 517 19.23 14.14 10.53
N ALA A 518 18.73 14.15 9.29
CA ALA A 518 18.41 15.38 8.57
C ALA A 518 17.27 16.17 9.25
N GLY A 519 16.23 15.48 9.74
CA GLY A 519 15.14 16.09 10.52
C GLY A 519 15.63 16.74 11.82
N GLY A 520 16.56 16.08 12.51
CA GLY A 520 17.23 16.64 13.70
C GLY A 520 18.02 17.91 13.39
N ALA A 521 18.77 17.93 12.27
CA ALA A 521 19.52 19.11 11.84
C ALA A 521 18.60 20.32 11.53
N VAL A 522 17.47 20.07 10.88
CA VAL A 522 16.46 21.11 10.59
C VAL A 522 15.85 21.66 11.88
N SER A 523 15.51 20.79 12.84
CA SER A 523 14.99 21.24 14.14
C SER A 523 16.00 22.10 14.89
N ALA A 524 17.29 21.73 14.88
CA ALA A 524 18.36 22.52 15.49
C ALA A 524 18.52 23.92 14.84
N VAL A 525 18.31 24.02 13.52
CA VAL A 525 18.29 25.31 12.82
C VAL A 525 17.11 26.16 13.31
N PHE A 526 15.91 25.59 13.40
CA PHE A 526 14.73 26.32 13.90
C PHE A 526 14.91 26.84 15.34
N GLU A 527 15.49 26.03 16.23
CA GLU A 527 15.79 26.44 17.60
C GLU A 527 16.79 27.61 17.63
N ARG A 528 17.85 27.55 16.82
CA ARG A 528 18.82 28.64 16.68
C ARG A 528 18.18 29.90 16.10
N SER A 529 17.32 29.78 15.09
CA SER A 529 16.59 30.91 14.51
C SER A 529 15.67 31.58 15.53
N THR A 530 15.01 30.80 16.38
CA THR A 530 14.18 31.31 17.47
C THR A 530 15.03 32.09 18.47
N LYS A 531 16.19 31.54 18.86
CA LYS A 531 17.13 32.22 19.75
C LYS A 531 17.68 33.53 19.17
N VAL A 532 17.96 33.57 17.86
CA VAL A 532 18.36 34.81 17.17
C VAL A 532 17.23 35.84 17.23
N ALA A 533 15.98 35.43 16.97
CA ALA A 533 14.82 36.33 17.07
C ALA A 533 14.65 36.91 18.48
N ASP A 534 14.83 36.10 19.53
CA ASP A 534 14.79 36.56 20.92
C ASP A 534 15.89 37.59 21.23
N THR A 535 17.13 37.31 20.78
CA THR A 535 18.24 38.26 20.96
C THR A 535 18.03 39.57 20.20
N LEU A 536 17.46 39.53 19.00
CA LEU A 536 17.10 40.72 18.23
C LEU A 536 15.99 41.53 18.92
N SER A 537 14.98 40.86 19.46
CA SER A 537 13.90 41.48 20.24
C SER A 537 14.45 42.20 21.49
N SER A 538 15.31 41.52 22.25
CA SER A 538 15.95 42.11 23.43
C SER A 538 16.88 43.28 23.10
N ALA A 539 17.65 43.17 22.01
CA ALA A 539 18.50 44.26 21.53
C ALA A 539 17.65 45.47 21.10
N ALA A 540 16.54 45.25 20.38
CA ALA A 540 15.62 46.31 19.99
C ALA A 540 14.99 47.02 21.20
N ALA A 541 14.59 46.26 22.23
CA ALA A 541 14.08 46.82 23.48
C ALA A 541 15.13 47.68 24.21
N SER A 542 16.37 47.20 24.27
CA SER A 542 17.49 47.94 24.87
C SER A 542 17.79 49.22 24.10
N LEU A 543 17.76 49.15 22.77
CA LEU A 543 17.97 50.29 21.88
C LEU A 543 16.86 51.34 22.03
N GLN A 544 15.60 50.92 22.13
CA GLN A 544 14.46 51.79 22.37
C GLN A 544 14.59 52.50 23.72
N ALA A 545 14.99 51.77 24.77
CA ALA A 545 15.23 52.34 26.10
C ALA A 545 16.37 53.37 26.07
N ALA A 546 17.49 53.05 25.42
CA ALA A 546 18.62 53.96 25.25
C ALA A 546 18.22 55.22 24.45
N SER A 547 17.49 55.06 23.35
CA SER A 547 16.97 56.17 22.54
C SER A 547 16.08 57.11 23.37
N THR A 548 15.19 56.54 24.19
CA THR A 548 14.31 57.31 25.08
C THR A 548 15.10 58.03 26.18
N ALA A 549 16.18 57.43 26.69
CA ALA A 549 17.07 58.06 27.67
C ALA A 549 17.87 59.22 27.06
N VAL A 550 18.38 59.05 25.84
CA VAL A 550 19.08 60.10 25.08
C VAL A 550 18.14 61.27 24.79
N GLN A 551 16.91 61.01 24.35
CA GLN A 551 15.90 62.05 24.11
C GLN A 551 15.61 62.86 25.37
N ARG A 552 15.38 62.20 26.51
CA ARG A 552 15.20 62.87 27.81
C ARG A 552 16.43 63.66 28.24
N GLY A 553 17.63 63.15 27.98
CA GLY A 553 18.88 63.85 28.23
C GLY A 553 18.99 65.16 27.45
N PHE A 554 18.63 65.16 26.16
CA PHE A 554 18.62 66.37 25.33
C PHE A 554 17.56 67.37 25.78
N GLU A 555 16.36 66.93 26.17
CA GLU A 555 15.29 67.80 26.69
C GLU A 555 15.73 68.48 28.01
N GLN A 556 16.31 67.72 28.94
CA GLN A 556 16.84 68.25 30.19
C GLN A 556 18.01 69.21 29.96
N TYR A 557 18.88 68.90 28.99
CA TYR A 557 19.99 69.78 28.61
C TYR A 557 19.50 71.09 28.00
N ASP A 558 18.54 71.08 27.08
CA ASP A 558 17.99 72.31 26.49
C ASP A 558 17.30 73.19 27.55
N SER A 559 16.60 72.58 28.51
CA SER A 559 16.03 73.26 29.68
C SER A 559 17.12 73.90 30.56
N THR A 560 18.17 73.14 30.87
CA THR A 560 19.30 73.63 31.68
C THR A 560 20.02 74.76 30.95
N ARG A 561 20.21 74.65 29.64
CA ARG A 561 20.80 75.70 28.79
C ARG A 561 19.97 76.97 28.84
N LYS A 562 18.65 76.89 28.62
CA LYS A 562 17.74 78.04 28.74
C LYS A 562 17.81 78.70 30.12
N THR A 563 17.89 77.88 31.18
CA THR A 563 18.02 78.37 32.56
C THR A 563 19.35 79.10 32.77
N VAL A 564 20.46 78.51 32.30
CA VAL A 564 21.79 79.10 32.33
C VAL A 564 21.84 80.40 31.52
N ASP A 565 21.32 80.43 30.29
CA ASP A 565 21.24 81.64 29.46
C ASP A 565 20.47 82.75 30.17
N THR A 566 19.36 82.40 30.82
CA THR A 566 18.53 83.34 31.59
C THR A 566 19.28 83.84 32.83
N GLN A 567 19.98 82.97 33.55
CA GLN A 567 20.79 83.33 34.72
C GLN A 567 21.99 84.21 34.36
N VAL A 568 22.68 83.92 33.24
CA VAL A 568 23.77 84.75 32.72
C VAL A 568 23.24 86.10 32.27
N ALA A 569 22.09 86.15 31.60
CA ALA A 569 21.44 87.42 31.22
C ALA A 569 21.03 88.24 32.45
N ALA A 570 20.49 87.60 33.49
CA ALA A 570 20.14 88.24 34.76
C ALA A 570 21.39 88.76 35.50
N LEU A 571 22.49 87.99 35.53
CA LEU A 571 23.77 88.41 36.07
C LEU A 571 24.35 89.59 35.28
N MET A 572 24.29 89.57 33.95
CA MET A 572 24.70 90.70 33.12
C MET A 572 23.85 91.94 33.38
N GLY A 573 22.53 91.80 33.53
CA GLY A 573 21.63 92.88 33.91
C GLY A 573 21.93 93.45 35.30
N LEU A 574 22.24 92.58 36.28
CA LEU A 574 22.68 92.98 37.62
C LEU A 574 24.02 93.73 37.56
N ILE A 575 24.98 93.29 36.76
CA ILE A 575 26.26 94.00 36.55
C ILE A 575 26.03 95.38 35.94
N GLU A 576 25.16 95.50 34.94
CA GLU A 576 24.81 96.78 34.29
C GLU A 576 24.14 97.75 35.29
N THR A 577 23.29 97.21 36.17
CA THR A 577 22.58 97.97 37.22
C THR A 577 23.54 98.41 38.34
N VAL A 578 24.40 97.51 38.82
CA VAL A 578 25.41 97.77 39.87
C VAL A 578 26.53 98.69 39.37
N LYS A 579 26.88 98.66 38.08
CA LYS A 579 27.81 99.63 37.48
C LYS A 579 27.24 101.05 37.47
N ARG A 580 25.91 101.18 37.49
CA ARG A 580 25.18 102.46 37.44
C ARG A 580 24.90 103.05 38.82
N GLU A 581 24.77 102.20 39.84
CA GLU A 581 24.51 102.59 41.24
C GLU A 581 25.75 102.36 42.13
N ALA A 582 26.49 103.45 42.37
CA ALA A 582 27.46 103.68 43.44
C ALA A 582 28.32 102.50 43.96
N GLY A 583 29.60 102.50 43.54
CA GLY A 583 30.73 102.15 44.42
C GLY A 583 30.78 100.72 44.95
N VAL A 584 31.23 99.79 44.10
CA VAL A 584 31.65 98.44 44.54
C VAL A 584 33.03 98.13 43.93
N SER A 585 33.86 97.42 44.70
CA SER A 585 35.27 97.15 44.39
C SER A 585 35.45 96.53 43.00
N GLN A 586 36.48 96.97 42.28
CA GLN A 586 36.87 96.45 40.97
C GLN A 586 37.08 94.92 40.97
N GLU A 587 37.33 94.36 42.15
CA GLU A 587 37.49 92.94 42.46
C GLU A 587 36.19 92.13 42.32
N LEU A 588 35.03 92.65 42.74
CA LEU A 588 33.73 91.97 42.62
C LEU A 588 33.27 91.87 41.17
N ILE A 589 33.42 92.97 40.40
CA ILE A 589 33.13 92.98 38.96
C ILE A 589 34.07 92.01 38.22
N SER A 590 35.35 91.98 38.61
CA SER A 590 36.33 91.01 38.13
C SER A 590 35.90 89.57 38.41
N SER A 591 35.47 89.27 39.64
CA SER A 591 35.06 87.91 40.06
C SER A 591 33.78 87.45 39.35
N ILE A 592 32.80 88.33 39.16
CA ILE A 592 31.58 88.01 38.41
C ILE A 592 31.90 87.81 36.92
N LYS A 593 32.76 88.65 36.33
CA LYS A 593 33.22 88.47 34.94
C LYS A 593 33.97 87.15 34.76
N ALA A 594 34.85 86.80 35.70
CA ALA A 594 35.54 85.52 35.72
C ALA A 594 34.57 84.33 35.85
N SER A 595 33.52 84.47 36.67
CA SER A 595 32.49 83.43 36.83
C SER A 595 31.62 83.27 35.57
N ALA A 596 31.27 84.37 34.90
CA ALA A 596 30.54 84.35 33.63
C ALA A 596 31.39 83.78 32.48
N GLU A 597 32.69 84.10 32.43
CA GLU A 597 33.64 83.51 31.49
C GLU A 597 33.86 82.02 31.78
N ALA A 598 33.95 81.61 33.04
CA ALA A 598 34.01 80.21 33.44
C ALA A 598 32.73 79.44 33.05
N MET A 599 31.54 80.04 33.23
CA MET A 599 30.28 79.46 32.75
C MET A 599 30.24 79.32 31.22
N ARG A 600 30.66 80.34 30.48
CA ARG A 600 30.76 80.24 29.00
C ARG A 600 31.75 79.17 28.56
N LYS A 601 32.88 79.05 29.25
CA LYS A 601 33.88 78.01 28.97
C LYS A 601 33.31 76.61 29.25
N SER A 602 32.61 76.44 30.37
CA SER A 602 31.94 75.18 30.71
C SER A 602 30.82 74.83 29.73
N GLU A 603 30.06 75.81 29.23
CA GLU A 603 29.04 75.61 28.18
C GLU A 603 29.67 75.19 26.85
N GLN A 604 30.81 75.78 26.49
CA GLN A 604 31.57 75.40 25.30
C GLN A 604 32.17 74.00 25.43
N GLU A 605 32.73 73.64 26.58
CA GLU A 605 33.24 72.30 26.87
C GLU A 605 32.11 71.25 26.84
N ALA A 606 30.93 71.57 27.38
CA ALA A 606 29.77 70.70 27.35
C ALA A 606 29.26 70.47 25.91
N ARG A 607 29.24 71.50 25.05
CA ARG A 607 28.93 71.33 23.61
C ARG A 607 29.90 70.38 22.93
N LEU A 608 31.19 70.57 23.17
CA LEU A 608 32.24 69.75 22.57
C LEU A 608 32.12 68.29 23.03
N HIS A 609 31.77 68.07 24.31
CA HIS A 609 31.46 66.75 24.84
C HIS A 609 30.19 66.13 24.21
N LEU A 610 29.13 66.90 23.97
CA LEU A 610 27.92 66.41 23.31
C LEU A 610 28.14 66.06 21.85
N ASP A 611 28.94 66.85 21.12
CA ASP A 611 29.33 66.54 19.75
C ASP A 611 30.13 65.23 19.69
N GLN A 612 31.03 65.01 20.66
CA GLN A 612 31.75 63.74 20.80
C GLN A 612 30.81 62.57 21.13
N VAL A 613 29.83 62.76 22.00
CA VAL A 613 28.82 61.73 22.33
C VAL A 613 27.96 61.41 21.10
N ASN A 614 27.55 62.42 20.33
CA ASN A 614 26.78 62.21 19.11
C ASN A 614 27.61 61.47 18.04
N ALA A 615 28.87 61.86 17.85
CA ALA A 615 29.79 61.14 16.97
C ALA A 615 30.02 59.68 17.41
N ALA A 616 30.15 59.44 18.72
CA ALA A 616 30.28 58.10 19.28
C ALA A 616 29.00 57.26 19.09
N LEU A 617 27.81 57.86 19.24
CA LEU A 617 26.52 57.22 18.98
C LEU A 617 26.38 56.82 17.50
N VAL A 618 26.66 57.75 16.57
CA VAL A 618 26.61 57.48 15.12
C VAL A 618 27.57 56.33 14.76
N LYS A 619 28.78 56.34 15.32
CA LYS A 619 29.75 55.27 15.11
C LYS A 619 29.25 53.94 15.68
N ALA A 620 28.72 53.92 16.91
CA ALA A 620 28.19 52.73 17.54
C ALA A 620 27.01 52.13 16.75
N PHE A 621 26.10 52.96 16.23
CA PHE A 621 25.00 52.51 15.36
C PHE A 621 25.50 51.94 14.03
N SER A 622 26.51 52.57 13.41
CA SER A 622 27.14 52.07 12.19
C SER A 622 27.82 50.71 12.44
N ASP A 623 28.60 50.60 13.51
CA ASP A 623 29.31 49.37 13.89
C ASP A 623 28.34 48.24 14.25
N PHE A 624 27.24 48.57 14.93
CA PHE A 624 26.14 47.64 15.20
C PHE A 624 25.47 47.17 13.90
N GLY A 625 25.14 48.08 12.98
CA GLY A 625 24.54 47.75 11.68
C GLY A 625 25.45 46.83 10.85
N ASN A 626 26.74 47.12 10.80
CA ASN A 626 27.73 46.27 10.12
C ASN A 626 27.86 44.88 10.76
N SER A 627 27.85 44.82 12.10
CA SER A 627 27.89 43.55 12.85
C SER A 627 26.64 42.72 12.61
N LEU A 628 25.46 43.35 12.55
CA LEU A 628 24.19 42.69 12.30
C LEU A 628 24.13 42.13 10.87
N VAL A 629 24.55 42.90 9.86
CA VAL A 629 24.67 42.42 8.48
C VAL A 629 25.65 41.26 8.37
N SER A 630 26.80 41.33 9.07
CA SER A 630 27.79 40.25 9.12
C SER A 630 27.20 38.98 9.75
N GLN A 631 26.51 39.11 10.88
CA GLN A 631 25.89 37.99 11.58
C GLN A 631 24.78 37.33 10.74
N VAL A 632 23.95 38.13 10.07
CA VAL A 632 22.92 37.64 9.15
C VAL A 632 23.54 36.93 7.96
N LYS A 633 24.58 37.50 7.33
CA LYS A 633 25.33 36.82 6.25
C LYS A 633 25.93 35.49 6.71
N SER A 634 26.53 35.47 7.90
CA SER A 634 27.10 34.23 8.47
C SER A 634 26.02 33.17 8.69
N THR A 635 24.87 33.57 9.22
CA THR A 635 23.74 32.67 9.47
C THR A 635 23.15 32.13 8.17
N ILE A 636 23.01 32.98 7.14
CA ILE A 636 22.56 32.56 5.80
C ILE A 636 23.56 31.57 5.20
N ALA A 637 24.86 31.86 5.25
CA ALA A 637 25.88 30.96 4.71
C ALA A 637 25.91 29.60 5.42
N GLU A 638 25.71 29.57 6.74
CA GLU A 638 25.61 28.34 7.53
C GLU A 638 24.32 27.57 7.19
N THR A 639 23.20 28.28 7.01
CA THR A 639 21.92 27.70 6.59
C THR A 639 22.01 27.09 5.19
N ASP A 640 22.60 27.81 4.22
CA ASP A 640 22.86 27.29 2.87
C ASP A 640 23.75 26.06 2.89
N ARG A 641 24.77 26.03 3.76
CA ARG A 641 25.64 24.85 3.93
C ARG A 641 24.87 23.65 4.46
N HIS A 642 24.00 23.85 5.46
CA HIS A 642 23.18 22.78 6.01
C HIS A 642 22.08 22.30 5.04
N LEU A 643 21.47 23.21 4.28
CA LEU A 643 20.52 22.88 3.21
C LEU A 643 21.21 22.12 2.08
N ALA A 644 22.41 22.53 1.65
CA ALA A 644 23.21 21.82 0.66
C ALA A 644 23.60 20.40 1.13
N GLN A 645 23.96 20.25 2.41
CA GLN A 645 24.21 18.92 2.99
C GLN A 645 22.93 18.07 3.07
N GLY A 646 21.81 18.64 3.51
CA GLY A 646 20.53 17.94 3.58
C GLY A 646 20.03 17.49 2.20
N THR A 647 20.09 18.37 1.21
CA THR A 647 19.77 18.04 -0.19
C THR A 647 20.74 17.02 -0.79
N GLY A 648 22.03 17.09 -0.45
CA GLY A 648 23.01 16.08 -0.83
C GLY A 648 22.68 14.68 -0.26
N HIS A 649 22.29 14.60 1.02
CA HIS A 649 21.85 13.35 1.63
C HIS A 649 20.55 12.82 1.00
N LEU A 650 19.57 13.70 0.75
CA LEU A 650 18.32 13.33 0.08
C LEU A 650 18.56 12.80 -1.33
N ASN A 651 19.41 13.46 -2.11
CA ASN A 651 19.77 13.01 -3.44
C ASN A 651 20.50 11.66 -3.39
N GLY A 652 21.39 11.45 -2.41
CA GLY A 652 22.02 10.16 -2.16
C GLY A 652 21.02 9.04 -1.85
N VAL A 653 20.01 9.33 -1.02
CA VAL A 653 18.93 8.38 -0.72
C VAL A 653 18.09 8.07 -1.97
N VAL A 654 17.71 9.08 -2.75
CA VAL A 654 16.95 8.89 -4.00
C VAL A 654 17.76 8.05 -5.01
N GLN A 655 19.07 8.28 -5.11
CA GLN A 655 19.95 7.51 -5.99
C GLN A 655 20.09 6.05 -5.52
N GLU A 656 20.25 5.82 -4.21
CA GLU A 656 20.29 4.47 -3.62
C GLU A 656 18.96 3.73 -3.85
N LEU A 657 17.82 4.42 -3.70
CA LEU A 657 16.49 3.86 -3.91
C LEU A 657 16.24 3.55 -5.40
N ALA A 658 16.65 4.44 -6.31
CA ALA A 658 16.62 4.21 -7.75
C ALA A 658 17.50 3.01 -8.16
N ASN A 659 18.69 2.87 -7.55
CA ASN A 659 19.58 1.73 -7.78
C ASN A 659 18.99 0.42 -7.23
N ALA A 660 18.34 0.45 -6.07
CA ALA A 660 17.65 -0.71 -5.51
C ALA A 660 16.47 -1.16 -6.41
N VAL A 661 15.68 -0.22 -6.90
CA VAL A 661 14.60 -0.49 -7.86
C VAL A 661 15.12 -1.04 -9.19
N GLN A 662 16.24 -0.50 -9.71
CA GLN A 662 16.87 -1.05 -10.91
C GLN A 662 17.41 -2.47 -10.71
N ARG A 663 17.91 -2.81 -9.52
CA ARG A 663 18.33 -4.18 -9.19
C ARG A 663 17.12 -5.13 -9.14
N MET A 664 16.00 -4.70 -8.56
CA MET A 664 14.76 -5.49 -8.57
C MET A 664 14.22 -5.71 -9.99
N LYS A 665 14.40 -4.75 -10.90
CA LYS A 665 13.95 -4.87 -12.31
C LYS A 665 14.84 -5.77 -13.18
N ARG A 666 16.04 -6.14 -12.70
CA ARG A 666 16.99 -7.01 -13.42
C ARG A 666 16.96 -8.48 -12.96
N VAL A 667 16.17 -8.77 -11.93
CA VAL A 667 15.77 -10.13 -11.52
C VAL A 667 14.44 -10.43 -12.20
#